data_AF-A0A966SRY4-F1
#
_entry.id   AF-A0A966SRY4-F1
#
_cell.length_a   1.000
_cell.length_b   1.000
_cell.length_c   1.000
_cell.angle_alpha   90.00
_cell.angle_beta   90.00
_cell.angle_gamma   90.00
#
_symmetry.space_group_name_H-M   'P 1'
#
loop_
_entity.id
_entity.type
_entity.pdbx_description
1 polymer ?
#
loop_
_entity_poly.entity_id
_entity_poly.type
_entity_poly.pdbx_seq_one_letter_code
_entity_poly.pdbx_strand_id
1 'polypeptide(L)'
;MIGKLLVWLVSSWLVFTARPAQAATAQVITNFANVLNPVYDTVSLVNFNTINASNTQSSANTALFSTFNTLNYTNALPGLFSGDLGFQFDLATNNARLWANNIVNQGTIVGDTLLLSATNLNNSGNLQAGNLLQMQGSTVSVSRSRLSALTSSTNFINDGFRFVNTNGQVTYQNPNMVGDVYWGAGTSDVMTAGLRLGGLFLPSLNSSNFGLMGPRISSPTHEVQELSQFFLGTTTTFRSLSGTNYQPYVRQTQQGTNVNIQVVLVQTNSASTNLLTDVRFGAFGGFNFSAGDAPVVRFSAVGADITTGAIYTNSVYLFDYTASQTNSILSQYQPDTSSSRPADYDFHRSSYWDIYFDSSGIGSTTNATLTTNFYYRAGFSLDTVTNNLYAAWRVAVGNASFGPGSPGYNVALDDPTNLLGRVEITANDLDLSFARIQADGIVSIRAPNLTSSVGTKIDAPFIQLAIANTNSTLTLTNFAGASVARPNGTISVYSTTWTNVFTNASPQLNYRYSVLVVDASQLSGVTPVTLQQFNVRGTNVVINNDLNIGREIQIDSPAVTFTALSSLNLPLIGATNIASTNFPNVNYFTNLGVITVPYDCTLGSDRATPIATFFNAGKLVANNISIRATDYQNTGTNQTAG
;
A
#
# COMPACT_ATOMS: atom_id res chain seq x y z
N MET A 1 37.04 43.57 44.97
CA MET A 1 37.04 42.19 45.49
C MET A 1 36.17 41.33 44.57
N ILE A 2 36.72 40.23 44.03
CA ILE A 2 36.03 39.03 43.49
C ILE A 2 35.02 39.34 42.36
N GLY A 3 35.25 39.13 41.06
CA GLY A 3 35.84 37.97 40.38
C GLY A 3 34.74 37.01 39.91
N LYS A 4 34.44 36.96 38.60
CA LYS A 4 33.78 35.86 37.82
C LYS A 4 33.29 36.42 36.46
N LEU A 5 33.26 35.70 35.34
CA LEU A 5 34.04 34.60 34.79
C LEU A 5 33.57 34.51 33.32
N LEU A 6 34.51 34.47 32.38
CA LEU A 6 34.29 34.24 30.95
C LEU A 6 34.15 32.72 30.72
N VAL A 7 33.20 32.24 29.92
CA VAL A 7 33.18 30.84 29.45
C VAL A 7 32.90 30.79 27.96
N TRP A 8 33.90 30.26 27.24
CA TRP A 8 33.90 29.88 25.83
C TRP A 8 33.22 28.51 25.64
N LEU A 9 32.41 28.36 24.60
CA LEU A 9 31.95 27.07 24.08
C LEU A 9 32.98 26.54 23.07
N VAL A 10 33.72 25.51 23.46
CA VAL A 10 34.56 24.70 22.56
C VAL A 10 33.90 23.34 22.40
N SER A 11 33.77 22.93 21.14
CA SER A 11 33.34 21.62 20.65
C SER A 11 34.18 20.47 21.21
N SER A 12 33.53 19.55 21.91
CA SER A 12 34.14 18.29 22.36
C SER A 12 33.91 17.19 21.31
N TRP A 13 34.96 16.85 20.57
CA TRP A 13 35.07 15.56 19.87
C TRP A 13 35.16 14.45 20.94
N LEU A 14 34.12 13.64 21.08
CA LEU A 14 34.15 12.41 21.86
C LEU A 14 34.82 11.32 21.02
N VAL A 15 36.12 11.13 21.25
CA VAL A 15 36.83 9.91 20.85
C VAL A 15 36.26 8.76 21.69
N PHE A 16 35.44 7.90 21.09
CA PHE A 16 35.04 6.63 21.70
C PHE A 16 36.28 5.73 21.79
N THR A 17 36.88 5.64 22.96
CA THR A 17 37.82 4.55 23.25
C THR A 17 37.02 3.27 23.39
N ALA A 18 37.11 2.40 22.38
CA ALA A 18 36.53 1.06 22.44
C ALA A 18 37.11 0.33 23.66
N ARG A 19 36.27 0.05 24.67
CA ARG A 19 36.62 -0.91 25.72
C ARG A 19 36.69 -2.29 25.06
N PRO A 20 37.71 -3.11 25.35
CA PRO A 20 37.81 -4.44 24.77
C PRO A 20 36.62 -5.28 25.22
N ALA A 21 35.85 -5.78 24.25
CA ALA A 21 34.87 -6.82 24.48
C ALA A 21 35.57 -8.08 25.03
N GLN A 22 34.88 -8.88 25.83
CA GLN A 22 35.37 -10.22 26.17
C GLN A 22 35.66 -10.98 24.86
N ALA A 23 36.77 -11.72 24.84
CA ALA A 23 37.18 -12.46 23.67
C ALA A 23 36.10 -13.48 23.30
N ALA A 24 35.63 -13.45 22.05
CA ALA A 24 34.70 -14.43 21.51
C ALA A 24 35.26 -15.84 21.72
N THR A 25 34.39 -16.81 21.97
CA THR A 25 34.80 -18.21 22.17
C THR A 25 35.47 -18.83 20.92
N ALA A 26 35.16 -18.35 19.71
CA ALA A 26 35.83 -18.74 18.47
C ALA A 26 36.26 -17.54 17.62
N GLN A 27 37.45 -17.57 17.02
CA GLN A 27 37.89 -16.49 16.11
C GLN A 27 37.11 -16.45 14.79
N VAL A 28 36.86 -17.60 14.16
CA VAL A 28 36.13 -17.68 12.89
C VAL A 28 35.28 -18.95 12.87
N ILE A 29 34.01 -18.81 12.47
CA ILE A 29 33.12 -19.93 12.17
C ILE A 29 32.77 -19.89 10.69
N THR A 30 32.94 -21.02 10.01
CA THR A 30 32.53 -21.19 8.62
C THR A 30 31.45 -22.27 8.53
N ASN A 31 30.25 -21.90 8.08
CA ASN A 31 29.14 -22.82 7.90
C ASN A 31 29.12 -23.38 6.48
N PHE A 32 29.29 -24.71 6.37
CA PHE A 32 29.13 -25.46 5.12
C PHE A 32 27.89 -26.37 5.12
N ALA A 33 27.12 -26.39 6.22
CA ALA A 33 26.00 -27.30 6.41
C ALA A 33 24.66 -26.54 6.55
N ASN A 34 23.55 -27.27 6.49
CA ASN A 34 22.26 -26.74 6.89
C ASN A 34 22.16 -26.78 8.41
N VAL A 35 22.05 -25.63 9.06
CA VAL A 35 21.94 -25.52 10.51
C VAL A 35 20.63 -24.87 10.91
N LEU A 36 20.04 -25.36 12.00
CA LEU A 36 18.77 -24.89 12.54
C LEU A 36 19.02 -24.23 13.90
N ASN A 37 18.62 -22.97 14.04
CA ASN A 37 18.76 -22.14 15.24
C ASN A 37 20.15 -22.23 15.90
N PRO A 38 21.25 -22.03 15.15
CA PRO A 38 22.59 -22.11 15.72
C PRO A 38 22.85 -20.97 16.70
N VAL A 39 23.60 -21.24 17.77
CA VAL A 39 24.14 -20.19 18.65
C VAL A 39 25.58 -19.92 18.22
N TYR A 40 25.85 -18.68 17.83
CA TYR A 40 27.19 -18.25 17.44
C TYR A 40 27.72 -17.21 18.42
N ASP A 41 28.92 -17.48 18.96
CA ASP A 41 29.77 -16.51 19.64
C ASP A 41 31.15 -16.54 18.96
N THR A 42 31.33 -15.63 18.00
CA THR A 42 32.52 -15.63 17.15
C THR A 42 32.84 -14.24 16.66
N VAL A 43 34.12 -13.95 16.39
CA VAL A 43 34.53 -12.67 15.77
C VAL A 43 34.08 -12.59 14.31
N SER A 44 34.12 -13.69 13.56
CA SER A 44 33.75 -13.70 12.14
C SER A 44 32.90 -14.92 11.80
N LEU A 45 31.74 -14.68 11.18
CA LEU A 45 30.84 -15.71 10.68
C LEU A 45 30.83 -15.68 9.16
N VAL A 46 31.16 -16.81 8.54
CA VAL A 46 31.11 -17.01 7.09
C VAL A 46 30.12 -18.12 6.78
N ASN A 47 29.10 -17.82 5.99
CA ASN A 47 28.08 -18.77 5.58
C ASN A 47 28.22 -19.10 4.09
N PHE A 48 28.38 -20.39 3.78
CA PHE A 48 28.36 -20.93 2.41
C PHE A 48 27.11 -21.79 2.13
N ASN A 49 26.28 -22.07 3.15
CA ASN A 49 25.10 -22.93 3.02
C ASN A 49 23.91 -22.32 3.77
N THR A 50 23.00 -23.12 4.36
CA THR A 50 21.78 -22.58 4.98
C THR A 50 21.93 -22.40 6.49
N ILE A 51 21.63 -21.19 6.97
CA ILE A 51 21.33 -20.91 8.38
C ILE A 51 19.85 -20.62 8.48
N ASN A 52 19.10 -21.52 9.13
CA ASN A 52 17.67 -21.37 9.37
C ASN A 52 17.42 -20.96 10.82
N ALA A 53 16.84 -19.78 11.01
CA ALA A 53 16.41 -19.22 12.29
C ALA A 53 14.88 -19.25 12.40
N SER A 54 14.32 -20.45 12.61
CA SER A 54 12.86 -20.64 12.69
C SER A 54 12.37 -20.67 14.14
N ASN A 55 11.22 -20.05 14.41
CA ASN A 55 10.62 -20.09 15.74
C ASN A 55 9.77 -21.36 15.93
N THR A 56 10.42 -22.52 16.04
CA THR A 56 9.74 -23.82 16.19
C THR A 56 9.33 -24.14 17.63
N GLN A 57 9.61 -23.26 18.60
CA GLN A 57 9.19 -23.48 19.99
C GLN A 57 8.01 -22.58 20.34
N SER A 58 6.95 -23.18 20.87
CA SER A 58 5.71 -22.57 21.36
C SER A 58 5.91 -21.63 22.57
N SER A 59 7.10 -21.07 22.75
CA SER A 59 7.49 -20.20 23.85
C SER A 59 8.09 -18.91 23.29
N ALA A 60 7.22 -17.91 23.09
CA ALA A 60 7.41 -16.47 23.29
C ALA A 60 8.71 -15.75 22.85
N ASN A 61 9.65 -16.38 22.15
CA ASN A 61 10.87 -15.71 21.71
C ASN A 61 10.54 -14.91 20.45
N THR A 62 10.11 -13.67 20.65
CA THR A 62 9.76 -12.70 19.61
C THR A 62 10.99 -11.92 19.12
N ALA A 63 12.20 -12.31 19.52
CA ALA A 63 13.43 -11.63 19.17
C ALA A 63 13.96 -12.07 17.79
N LEU A 64 14.57 -11.12 17.08
CA LEU A 64 15.31 -11.39 15.85
C LEU A 64 16.54 -12.27 16.14
N PHE A 65 16.92 -13.11 15.17
CA PHE A 65 18.15 -13.87 15.26
C PHE A 65 19.36 -12.93 15.30
N SER A 66 20.23 -13.11 16.29
CA SER A 66 21.48 -12.35 16.42
C SER A 66 22.60 -13.25 16.93
N THR A 67 23.85 -12.87 16.67
CA THR A 67 25.04 -13.58 17.15
C THR A 67 25.76 -12.74 18.20
N PHE A 68 26.61 -13.38 19.00
CA PHE A 68 27.42 -12.71 20.02
C PHE A 68 28.84 -12.45 19.51
N ASN A 69 29.37 -11.29 19.87
CA ASN A 69 30.73 -10.82 19.61
C ASN A 69 31.18 -10.86 18.13
N THR A 70 30.22 -10.88 17.20
CA THR A 70 30.50 -10.97 15.75
C THR A 70 30.72 -9.59 15.15
N LEU A 71 31.95 -9.39 14.66
CA LEU A 71 32.39 -8.19 13.97
C LEU A 71 32.27 -8.30 12.46
N ASN A 72 32.39 -9.51 11.90
CA ASN A 72 32.36 -9.72 10.46
C ASN A 72 31.33 -10.78 10.09
N TYR A 73 30.39 -10.41 9.22
CA TYR A 73 29.41 -11.31 8.63
C TYR A 73 29.69 -11.44 7.14
N THR A 74 29.78 -12.66 6.65
CA THR A 74 29.88 -12.95 5.22
C THR A 74 28.87 -14.00 4.84
N ASN A 75 27.95 -13.67 3.94
CA ASN A 75 27.07 -14.62 3.27
C ASN A 75 27.54 -14.79 1.83
N ALA A 76 28.41 -15.77 1.61
CA ALA A 76 28.99 -16.05 0.29
C ALA A 76 28.00 -16.86 -0.55
N LEU A 77 28.05 -16.74 -1.88
CA LEU A 77 27.22 -17.58 -2.77
C LEU A 77 27.56 -19.08 -2.59
N PRO A 78 26.56 -19.99 -2.48
CA PRO A 78 25.10 -19.81 -2.60
C PRO A 78 24.36 -19.62 -1.25
N GLY A 79 25.05 -19.20 -0.20
CA GLY A 79 24.57 -19.13 1.17
C GLY A 79 23.21 -18.46 1.36
N LEU A 80 22.43 -19.05 2.26
CA LEU A 80 21.08 -18.63 2.61
C LEU A 80 20.98 -18.40 4.11
N PHE A 81 20.55 -17.21 4.51
CA PHE A 81 19.98 -16.97 5.84
C PHE A 81 18.45 -16.90 5.69
N SER A 82 17.73 -17.75 6.40
CA SER A 82 16.27 -17.79 6.39
C SER A 82 15.75 -17.73 7.82
N GLY A 83 14.80 -16.87 8.15
CA GLY A 83 14.21 -16.85 9.48
C GLY A 83 12.84 -16.19 9.52
N ASP A 84 11.90 -16.77 10.28
CA ASP A 84 10.51 -16.32 10.26
C ASP A 84 10.37 -14.87 10.74
N LEU A 85 11.01 -14.53 11.87
CA LEU A 85 11.06 -13.16 12.40
C LEU A 85 12.15 -12.32 11.72
N GLY A 86 13.23 -12.96 11.29
CA GLY A 86 14.36 -12.35 10.60
C GLY A 86 15.62 -12.16 11.46
N PHE A 87 16.46 -11.20 11.09
CA PHE A 87 17.86 -11.12 11.49
C PHE A 87 18.25 -9.72 11.97
N GLN A 88 19.10 -9.67 13.00
CA GLN A 88 19.79 -8.47 13.44
C GLN A 88 21.31 -8.72 13.39
N PHE A 89 21.96 -8.13 12.39
CA PHE A 89 23.41 -8.18 12.19
C PHE A 89 24.04 -6.88 12.66
N ASP A 90 24.58 -6.93 13.87
CA ASP A 90 25.35 -5.89 14.51
C ASP A 90 26.44 -6.55 15.39
N LEU A 91 27.22 -5.76 16.13
CA LEU A 91 28.08 -6.30 17.17
C LEU A 91 27.31 -6.33 18.49
N ALA A 92 26.72 -7.46 18.83
CA ALA A 92 26.14 -7.68 20.14
C ALA A 92 27.20 -8.19 21.14
N THR A 93 27.41 -7.45 22.21
CA THR A 93 28.22 -7.85 23.37
C THR A 93 27.32 -7.99 24.59
N ASN A 94 27.85 -8.49 25.71
CA ASN A 94 27.09 -8.62 26.96
C ASN A 94 26.48 -7.31 27.47
N ASN A 95 27.03 -6.14 27.09
CA ASN A 95 26.66 -4.85 27.67
C ASN A 95 26.22 -3.79 26.64
N ALA A 96 26.38 -4.05 25.34
CA ALA A 96 26.10 -3.08 24.30
C ALA A 96 25.88 -3.75 22.94
N ARG A 97 25.10 -3.08 22.08
CA ARG A 97 25.05 -3.32 20.64
C ARG A 97 25.73 -2.15 19.93
N LEU A 98 26.68 -2.46 19.06
CA LEU A 98 27.46 -1.51 18.28
C LEU A 98 27.43 -1.92 16.80
N TRP A 99 27.94 -1.08 15.91
CA TRP A 99 28.11 -1.49 14.52
C TRP A 99 29.11 -2.64 14.39
N ALA A 100 28.77 -3.62 13.56
CA ALA A 100 29.74 -4.59 13.08
C ALA A 100 30.83 -3.87 12.26
N ASN A 101 31.98 -4.50 12.04
CA ASN A 101 33.00 -3.93 11.19
C ASN A 101 32.61 -4.10 9.71
N ASN A 102 32.28 -5.33 9.31
CA ASN A 102 31.95 -5.67 7.93
C ASN A 102 30.72 -6.58 7.84
N ILE A 103 29.81 -6.25 6.93
CA ILE A 103 28.76 -7.15 6.46
C ILE A 103 28.90 -7.27 4.96
N VAL A 104 29.13 -8.49 4.48
CA VAL A 104 29.22 -8.81 3.05
C VAL A 104 28.15 -9.82 2.69
N ASN A 105 27.17 -9.43 1.89
CA ASN A 105 26.15 -10.33 1.36
C ASN A 105 26.27 -10.48 -0.16
N GLN A 106 26.52 -11.71 -0.60
CA GLN A 106 26.49 -12.12 -2.01
C GLN A 106 25.38 -13.17 -2.24
N GLY A 107 24.97 -13.88 -1.18
CA GLY A 107 23.88 -14.85 -1.20
C GLY A 107 22.49 -14.23 -0.96
N THR A 108 21.61 -15.00 -0.34
CA THR A 108 20.24 -14.57 -0.01
C THR A 108 20.03 -14.48 1.50
N ILE A 109 19.35 -13.43 1.97
CA ILE A 109 18.88 -13.28 3.35
C ILE A 109 17.38 -12.99 3.31
N VAL A 110 16.58 -13.84 3.96
CA VAL A 110 15.12 -13.74 4.00
C VAL A 110 14.62 -13.75 5.44
N GLY A 111 13.71 -12.83 5.77
CA GLY A 111 12.91 -12.90 6.99
C GLY A 111 11.89 -11.78 7.09
N ASP A 112 11.08 -11.72 8.15
CA ASP A 112 10.10 -10.63 8.28
C ASP A 112 10.80 -9.27 8.50
N THR A 113 11.78 -9.22 9.42
CA THR A 113 12.54 -8.01 9.72
C THR A 113 14.05 -8.25 9.60
N LEU A 114 14.73 -7.41 8.83
CA LEU A 114 16.17 -7.44 8.59
C LEU A 114 16.81 -6.13 9.05
N LEU A 115 17.63 -6.18 10.10
CA LEU A 115 18.37 -5.04 10.64
C LEU A 115 19.87 -5.28 10.44
N LEU A 116 20.52 -4.50 9.58
CA LEU A 116 21.93 -4.65 9.25
C LEU A 116 22.66 -3.36 9.61
N SER A 117 23.61 -3.42 10.56
CA SER A 117 24.36 -2.26 11.04
C SER A 117 25.86 -2.53 11.07
N ALA A 118 26.62 -1.88 10.17
CA ALA A 118 28.06 -2.08 10.07
C ALA A 118 28.82 -0.84 9.59
N THR A 119 30.10 -0.74 9.92
CA THR A 119 30.98 0.31 9.38
C THR A 119 31.06 0.20 7.86
N ASN A 120 31.28 -1.00 7.33
CA ASN A 120 31.23 -1.31 5.91
C ASN A 120 30.15 -2.36 5.63
N LEU A 121 29.14 -2.00 4.83
CA LEU A 121 28.10 -2.92 4.37
C LEU A 121 28.16 -3.02 2.86
N ASN A 122 28.47 -4.20 2.34
CA ASN A 122 28.46 -4.49 0.92
C ASN A 122 27.45 -5.60 0.62
N ASN A 123 26.34 -5.23 0.00
CA ASN A 123 25.33 -6.15 -0.48
C ASN A 123 25.33 -6.15 -2.01
N SER A 124 25.64 -7.29 -2.60
CA SER A 124 25.46 -7.57 -4.04
C SER A 124 24.50 -8.74 -4.27
N GLY A 125 24.03 -9.36 -3.19
CA GLY A 125 23.05 -10.43 -3.20
C GLY A 125 21.61 -9.93 -3.04
N ASN A 126 20.77 -10.81 -2.49
CA ASN A 126 19.34 -10.60 -2.33
C ASN A 126 18.96 -10.46 -0.85
N LEU A 127 18.25 -9.38 -0.50
CA LEU A 127 17.69 -9.15 0.84
C LEU A 127 16.17 -9.04 0.72
N GLN A 128 15.46 -9.96 1.38
CA GLN A 128 14.00 -10.03 1.33
C GLN A 128 13.43 -9.92 2.74
N ALA A 129 12.82 -8.78 3.01
CA ALA A 129 12.04 -8.52 4.21
C ALA A 129 10.53 -8.71 3.95
N GLY A 130 9.78 -9.17 4.94
CA GLY A 130 8.31 -9.14 4.94
C GLY A 130 7.77 -7.77 5.37
N ASN A 131 8.45 -7.14 6.34
CA ASN A 131 8.02 -5.92 6.99
C ASN A 131 9.07 -4.81 6.91
N LEU A 132 10.27 -5.01 7.47
CA LEU A 132 11.29 -3.96 7.56
C LEU A 132 12.64 -4.48 7.09
N LEU A 133 13.22 -3.82 6.10
CA LEU A 133 14.62 -3.95 5.71
C LEU A 133 15.34 -2.65 6.04
N GLN A 134 16.21 -2.68 7.05
CA GLN A 134 17.00 -1.53 7.46
C GLN A 134 18.50 -1.80 7.32
N MET A 135 19.20 -0.88 6.67
CA MET A 135 20.66 -0.89 6.53
C MET A 135 21.23 0.42 7.05
N GLN A 136 22.20 0.32 7.95
CA GLN A 136 22.92 1.46 8.53
C GLN A 136 24.43 1.23 8.45
N GLY A 137 25.17 2.25 8.02
CA GLY A 137 26.62 2.18 8.04
C GLY A 137 27.36 3.45 7.66
N SER A 138 28.69 3.43 7.75
CA SER A 138 29.50 4.52 7.20
C SER A 138 29.60 4.41 5.69
N THR A 139 30.05 3.25 5.20
CA THR A 139 30.13 2.94 3.78
C THR A 139 29.13 1.85 3.45
N VAL A 140 28.13 2.17 2.64
CA VAL A 140 27.08 1.22 2.21
C VAL A 140 27.10 1.11 0.70
N SER A 141 27.30 -0.11 0.20
CA SER A 141 27.13 -0.44 -1.22
C SER A 141 26.02 -1.45 -1.34
N VAL A 142 25.00 -1.10 -2.11
CA VAL A 142 23.92 -2.01 -2.55
C VAL A 142 23.98 -2.20 -4.07
N SER A 143 25.17 -2.02 -4.64
CA SER A 143 25.42 -2.09 -6.07
C SER A 143 25.02 -3.46 -6.62
N ARG A 144 24.22 -3.46 -7.69
CA ARG A 144 23.66 -4.66 -8.36
C ARG A 144 22.83 -5.57 -7.45
N SER A 145 22.39 -5.09 -6.30
CA SER A 145 21.63 -5.89 -5.36
C SER A 145 20.12 -5.86 -5.62
N ARG A 146 19.43 -6.80 -4.99
CA ARG A 146 17.97 -6.86 -4.91
C ARG A 146 17.55 -6.66 -3.46
N LEU A 147 16.74 -5.64 -3.22
CA LEU A 147 16.20 -5.28 -1.92
C LEU A 147 14.68 -5.30 -2.04
N SER A 148 14.01 -6.07 -1.19
CA SER A 148 12.54 -6.11 -1.17
C SER A 148 12.00 -6.08 0.25
N ALA A 149 10.95 -5.29 0.48
CA ALA A 149 10.13 -5.33 1.70
C ALA A 149 8.65 -5.49 1.32
N LEU A 150 8.18 -6.74 1.22
CA LEU A 150 6.87 -7.09 0.66
C LEU A 150 6.00 -7.75 1.73
N THR A 151 4.85 -7.12 1.98
CA THR A 151 3.92 -7.51 3.06
C THR A 151 3.05 -8.72 2.71
N SER A 152 3.12 -9.21 1.47
CA SER A 152 2.43 -10.42 1.01
C SER A 152 3.12 -11.67 1.56
N SER A 153 2.93 -11.93 2.85
CA SER A 153 3.23 -13.24 3.39
C SER A 153 2.10 -14.20 3.04
N THR A 154 2.44 -15.44 2.75
CA THR A 154 1.50 -16.58 2.78
C THR A 154 0.94 -16.85 4.18
N ASN A 155 1.25 -15.99 5.16
CA ASN A 155 0.90 -16.15 6.56
C ASN A 155 -0.33 -15.30 6.88
N PHE A 156 -1.31 -15.92 7.54
CA PHE A 156 -2.57 -15.31 7.99
C PHE A 156 -2.41 -14.07 8.90
N ILE A 157 -1.22 -13.81 9.43
CA ILE A 157 -0.98 -12.86 10.52
C ILE A 157 -1.15 -11.39 10.08
N ASN A 158 -1.10 -11.07 8.77
CA ASN A 158 -1.19 -9.71 8.24
C ASN A 158 -2.33 -9.49 7.22
N ASP A 159 -3.17 -10.51 7.02
CA ASP A 159 -4.20 -10.53 5.97
C ASP A 159 -5.54 -9.90 6.41
N GLY A 160 -5.61 -9.40 7.64
CA GLY A 160 -6.88 -9.17 8.30
C GLY A 160 -7.51 -10.51 8.73
N PHE A 161 -8.38 -10.46 9.74
CA PHE A 161 -9.09 -11.66 10.16
C PHE A 161 -10.47 -11.31 10.70
N ARG A 162 -11.38 -12.27 10.56
CA ARG A 162 -12.66 -12.31 11.24
C ARG A 162 -12.61 -13.38 12.32
N PHE A 163 -12.94 -13.03 13.56
CA PHE A 163 -13.00 -13.97 14.66
C PHE A 163 -14.42 -14.02 15.24
N VAL A 164 -14.91 -15.23 15.51
CA VAL A 164 -16.17 -15.46 16.20
C VAL A 164 -15.84 -16.13 17.53
N ASN A 165 -16.15 -15.47 18.64
CA ASN A 165 -15.90 -16.05 19.96
C ASN A 165 -16.97 -17.09 20.33
N THR A 166 -16.76 -17.80 21.44
CA THR A 166 -17.71 -18.82 21.94
C THR A 166 -19.11 -18.28 22.27
N ASN A 167 -19.25 -16.96 22.42
CA ASN A 167 -20.52 -16.28 22.70
C ASN A 167 -21.19 -15.76 21.41
N GLY A 168 -20.65 -16.08 20.23
CA GLY A 168 -21.17 -15.64 18.93
C GLY A 168 -20.88 -14.17 18.58
N GLN A 169 -20.05 -13.48 19.37
CA GLN A 169 -19.61 -12.12 19.03
C GLN A 169 -18.59 -12.20 17.90
N VAL A 170 -18.83 -11.40 16.86
CA VAL A 170 -17.95 -11.29 15.70
C VAL A 170 -17.06 -10.05 15.87
N THR A 171 -15.76 -10.24 15.85
CA THR A 171 -14.74 -9.18 15.81
C THR A 171 -13.92 -9.30 14.54
N TYR A 172 -13.23 -8.22 14.17
CA TYR A 172 -12.34 -8.25 13.02
C TYR A 172 -11.13 -7.35 13.16
N GLN A 173 -10.13 -7.62 12.33
CA GLN A 173 -9.02 -6.74 12.03
C GLN A 173 -8.93 -6.56 10.52
N ASN A 174 -8.65 -5.33 10.07
CA ASN A 174 -8.42 -5.05 8.65
C ASN A 174 -7.04 -5.53 8.20
N PRO A 175 -6.89 -5.94 6.93
CA PRO A 175 -5.57 -6.12 6.35
C PRO A 175 -4.77 -4.82 6.34
N ASN A 176 -3.47 -4.93 6.12
CA ASN A 176 -2.60 -3.77 5.94
C ASN A 176 -3.08 -2.86 4.81
N MET A 177 -3.00 -1.55 5.02
CA MET A 177 -3.43 -0.53 4.05
C MET A 177 -4.90 -0.67 3.62
N VAL A 178 -5.77 -1.03 4.57
CA VAL A 178 -7.22 -1.11 4.40
C VAL A 178 -7.88 -0.37 5.56
N GLY A 179 -8.89 0.44 5.26
CA GLY A 179 -9.60 1.23 6.27
C GLY A 179 -11.09 1.28 5.98
N ASP A 180 -11.91 1.25 7.02
CA ASP A 180 -13.35 1.39 6.90
C ASP A 180 -13.74 2.86 6.74
N VAL A 181 -14.69 3.14 5.83
CA VAL A 181 -15.18 4.49 5.56
C VAL A 181 -16.59 4.67 6.13
N TYR A 182 -17.48 3.74 5.79
CA TYR A 182 -18.81 3.65 6.38
C TYR A 182 -19.26 2.20 6.47
N TRP A 183 -20.22 1.94 7.35
CA TRP A 183 -20.82 0.63 7.56
C TRP A 183 -22.28 0.74 7.99
N GLY A 184 -23.11 -0.23 7.63
CA GLY A 184 -24.51 -0.30 8.04
C GLY A 184 -25.03 -1.72 7.93
N ALA A 185 -25.92 -2.11 8.83
CA ALA A 185 -26.61 -3.37 8.75
C ALA A 185 -27.99 -3.23 9.40
N GLY A 186 -29.00 -3.85 8.82
CA GLY A 186 -30.37 -3.66 9.31
C GLY A 186 -31.39 -4.53 8.59
N THR A 187 -32.65 -4.31 8.95
CA THR A 187 -33.82 -4.99 8.37
C THR A 187 -34.85 -3.94 7.96
N SER A 188 -35.78 -4.32 7.08
CA SER A 188 -36.98 -3.53 6.76
C SER A 188 -36.79 -2.36 5.77
N ASP A 189 -35.87 -2.46 4.80
CA ASP A 189 -35.93 -1.56 3.64
C ASP A 189 -37.12 -1.97 2.76
N VAL A 190 -37.92 -1.00 2.31
CA VAL A 190 -39.02 -1.29 1.38
C VAL A 190 -38.45 -1.39 -0.03
N MET A 191 -38.41 -2.60 -0.60
CA MET A 191 -38.00 -2.81 -1.99
C MET A 191 -39.22 -3.17 -2.85
N THR A 192 -39.55 -2.35 -3.84
CA THR A 192 -40.61 -2.70 -4.79
C THR A 192 -39.99 -3.46 -5.96
N ALA A 193 -40.39 -4.70 -6.21
CA ALA A 193 -39.85 -5.55 -7.29
C ALA A 193 -40.48 -5.26 -8.67
N GLY A 194 -41.41 -4.30 -8.75
CA GLY A 194 -42.10 -3.92 -9.98
C GLY A 194 -41.30 -2.96 -10.88
N LEU A 195 -41.72 -2.86 -12.15
CA LEU A 195 -41.20 -1.95 -13.21
C LEU A 195 -41.39 -0.44 -12.93
N ARG A 196 -41.41 -0.02 -11.66
CA ARG A 196 -41.59 1.37 -11.25
C ARG A 196 -40.23 2.01 -10.94
N LEU A 197 -40.09 3.29 -11.25
CA LEU A 197 -38.96 4.12 -10.83
C LEU A 197 -38.75 3.96 -9.31
N GLY A 198 -37.60 3.41 -8.90
CA GLY A 198 -37.26 3.16 -7.49
C GLY A 198 -37.18 1.69 -7.05
N GLY A 199 -37.38 0.72 -7.95
CA GLY A 199 -37.15 -0.71 -7.66
C GLY A 199 -35.69 -1.15 -7.75
N LEU A 200 -35.32 -2.18 -6.97
CA LEU A 200 -34.06 -2.92 -7.13
C LEU A 200 -34.09 -3.54 -8.55
N PHE A 201 -33.22 -3.07 -9.44
CA PHE A 201 -33.08 -3.51 -10.85
C PHE A 201 -34.12 -2.95 -11.82
N LEU A 202 -33.79 -1.81 -12.43
CA LEU A 202 -34.40 -1.41 -13.70
C LEU A 202 -33.37 -1.61 -14.82
N PRO A 203 -33.57 -2.54 -15.77
CA PRO A 203 -33.16 -2.25 -17.13
C PRO A 203 -33.99 -1.02 -17.57
N SER A 204 -33.41 0.17 -17.49
CA SER A 204 -34.11 1.37 -17.96
C SER A 204 -34.26 1.28 -19.48
N LEU A 205 -35.50 1.28 -19.98
CA LEU A 205 -35.75 1.51 -21.39
C LEU A 205 -35.26 2.91 -21.75
N ASN A 206 -34.39 3.02 -22.75
CA ASN A 206 -33.99 4.30 -23.30
C ASN A 206 -35.21 4.89 -24.05
N SER A 207 -35.80 5.96 -23.51
CA SER A 207 -36.91 6.68 -24.14
C SER A 207 -36.54 7.40 -25.45
N SER A 208 -35.27 7.40 -25.83
CA SER A 208 -34.75 8.06 -27.03
C SER A 208 -34.18 7.11 -28.09
N ASN A 209 -33.97 5.82 -27.81
CA ASN A 209 -33.57 4.81 -28.80
C ASN A 209 -33.90 3.40 -28.28
N PHE A 210 -34.63 2.59 -29.05
CA PHE A 210 -35.04 1.20 -28.75
C PHE A 210 -33.87 0.19 -28.67
N GLY A 211 -32.75 0.55 -28.03
CA GLY A 211 -31.65 -0.33 -27.66
C GLY A 211 -31.70 -0.65 -26.17
N LEU A 212 -31.43 -1.91 -25.82
CA LEU A 212 -31.24 -2.33 -24.43
C LEU A 212 -30.00 -1.62 -23.86
N MET A 213 -30.19 -0.67 -22.94
CA MET A 213 -29.08 -0.22 -22.09
C MET A 213 -28.69 -1.39 -21.16
N GLY A 214 -27.40 -1.52 -20.84
CA GLY A 214 -26.95 -2.41 -19.77
C GLY A 214 -27.71 -2.13 -18.47
N PRO A 215 -27.84 -3.12 -17.56
CA PRO A 215 -28.65 -2.97 -16.36
C PRO A 215 -28.18 -1.75 -15.53
N ARG A 216 -29.09 -0.79 -15.28
CA ARG A 216 -28.88 0.27 -14.30
C ARG A 216 -29.20 -0.32 -12.94
N ILE A 217 -28.22 -0.29 -12.04
CA ILE A 217 -28.39 -0.79 -10.69
C ILE A 217 -28.63 0.41 -9.78
N SER A 218 -29.61 0.27 -8.88
CA SER A 218 -29.81 1.16 -7.75
C SER A 218 -30.15 0.28 -6.55
N SER A 219 -29.36 0.35 -5.49
CA SER A 219 -29.76 -0.19 -4.20
C SER A 219 -30.88 0.68 -3.60
N PRO A 220 -31.68 0.14 -2.67
CA PRO A 220 -32.50 0.94 -1.79
C PRO A 220 -31.64 1.93 -0.99
N THR A 221 -32.29 3.00 -0.55
CA THR A 221 -31.74 3.90 0.45
C THR A 221 -31.67 3.17 1.79
N HIS A 222 -30.49 3.12 2.39
CA HIS A 222 -30.22 2.39 3.63
C HIS A 222 -29.41 3.23 4.61
N GLU A 223 -29.61 3.01 5.91
CA GLU A 223 -28.89 3.70 6.96
C GLU A 223 -27.47 3.13 7.12
N VAL A 224 -26.48 4.02 7.20
CA VAL A 224 -25.08 3.71 7.49
C VAL A 224 -24.54 4.66 8.55
N GLN A 225 -23.52 4.22 9.25
CA GLN A 225 -22.64 5.02 10.10
C GLN A 225 -21.35 5.30 9.35
N GLU A 226 -20.86 6.53 9.39
CA GLU A 226 -19.58 6.93 8.82
C GLU A 226 -18.69 7.57 9.88
N LEU A 227 -17.38 7.41 9.74
CA LEU A 227 -16.41 8.12 10.58
C LEU A 227 -16.46 9.61 10.23
N SER A 228 -16.76 10.45 11.23
CA SER A 228 -16.77 11.89 11.04
C SER A 228 -15.34 12.41 10.82
N GLN A 229 -15.12 13.17 9.74
CA GLN A 229 -13.82 13.77 9.43
C GLN A 229 -13.45 14.93 10.36
N PHE A 230 -14.41 15.49 11.10
CA PHE A 230 -14.24 16.74 11.86
C PHE A 230 -14.60 16.61 13.36
N PHE A 231 -15.17 15.49 13.80
CA PHE A 231 -15.58 15.26 15.20
C PHE A 231 -15.19 13.86 15.65
N LEU A 232 -14.93 13.69 16.95
CA LEU A 232 -14.78 12.37 17.58
C LEU A 232 -16.14 11.65 17.57
N GLY A 233 -16.30 10.63 16.72
CA GLY A 233 -17.49 9.77 16.69
C GLY A 233 -17.96 9.38 15.29
N THR A 234 -19.09 8.67 15.23
CA THR A 234 -19.76 8.28 13.99
C THR A 234 -20.99 9.15 13.72
N THR A 235 -21.27 9.42 12.45
CA THR A 235 -22.50 10.09 12.01
C THR A 235 -23.39 9.11 11.25
N THR A 236 -24.69 9.10 11.52
CA THR A 236 -25.65 8.29 10.76
C THR A 236 -26.10 9.05 9.51
N THR A 237 -26.02 8.40 8.36
CA THR A 237 -26.45 8.93 7.06
C THR A 237 -27.21 7.88 6.28
N PHE A 238 -27.98 8.32 5.28
CA PHE A 238 -28.65 7.44 4.35
C PHE A 238 -27.90 7.42 3.02
N ARG A 239 -27.59 6.22 2.52
CA ARG A 239 -26.84 6.01 1.27
C ARG A 239 -27.64 5.13 0.32
N SER A 240 -27.33 5.23 -0.97
CA SER A 240 -27.73 4.27 -1.99
C SER A 240 -26.57 4.10 -2.97
N LEU A 241 -26.36 2.88 -3.47
CA LEU A 241 -25.43 2.60 -4.55
C LEU A 241 -26.18 2.65 -5.85
N SER A 242 -25.73 3.47 -6.79
CA SER A 242 -26.34 3.52 -8.12
C SER A 242 -25.28 3.69 -9.19
N GLY A 243 -25.51 3.09 -10.36
CA GLY A 243 -24.56 3.18 -11.45
C GLY A 243 -24.98 2.47 -12.73
N THR A 244 -24.04 2.45 -13.68
CA THR A 244 -24.15 1.77 -14.98
C THR A 244 -22.94 0.85 -15.15
N ASN A 245 -22.99 -0.07 -16.11
CA ASN A 245 -21.88 -0.98 -16.45
C ASN A 245 -21.54 -2.02 -15.37
N TYR A 246 -22.57 -2.59 -14.76
CA TYR A 246 -22.42 -3.76 -13.88
C TYR A 246 -22.44 -5.05 -14.68
N GLN A 247 -21.44 -5.91 -14.43
CA GLN A 247 -21.44 -7.29 -14.89
C GLN A 247 -22.13 -8.17 -13.85
N PRO A 248 -23.15 -8.96 -14.24
CA PRO A 248 -23.77 -9.93 -13.36
C PRO A 248 -23.00 -11.25 -13.35
N TYR A 249 -22.89 -11.85 -12.16
CA TYR A 249 -22.47 -13.23 -11.93
C TYR A 249 -23.57 -13.90 -11.14
N VAL A 250 -24.13 -14.98 -11.69
CA VAL A 250 -25.35 -15.59 -11.14
C VAL A 250 -25.11 -17.06 -10.85
N ARG A 251 -25.47 -17.46 -9.62
CA ARG A 251 -25.55 -18.84 -9.17
C ARG A 251 -26.99 -19.17 -8.81
N GLN A 252 -27.49 -20.27 -9.35
CA GLN A 252 -28.76 -20.85 -8.95
C GLN A 252 -28.54 -22.28 -8.46
N THR A 253 -29.05 -22.59 -7.28
CA THR A 253 -29.10 -23.95 -6.76
C THR A 253 -30.53 -24.29 -6.35
N GLN A 254 -30.93 -25.53 -6.54
CA GLN A 254 -32.26 -26.01 -6.15
C GLN A 254 -32.12 -27.32 -5.38
N GLN A 255 -32.74 -27.37 -4.20
CA GLN A 255 -32.85 -28.57 -3.38
C GLN A 255 -34.31 -28.80 -3.02
N GLY A 256 -34.94 -29.77 -3.69
CA GLY A 256 -36.38 -30.00 -3.57
C GLY A 256 -37.18 -28.78 -4.02
N THR A 257 -38.00 -28.23 -3.13
CA THR A 257 -38.81 -27.03 -3.36
C THR A 257 -38.07 -25.72 -3.08
N ASN A 258 -36.88 -25.77 -2.48
CA ASN A 258 -36.11 -24.57 -2.16
C ASN A 258 -35.18 -24.21 -3.32
N VAL A 259 -35.30 -22.99 -3.83
CA VAL A 259 -34.48 -22.41 -4.89
C VAL A 259 -33.68 -21.27 -4.28
N ASN A 260 -32.35 -21.34 -4.33
CA ASN A 260 -31.45 -20.29 -3.90
C ASN A 260 -30.86 -19.60 -5.14
N ILE A 261 -31.02 -18.28 -5.21
CA ILE A 261 -30.48 -17.44 -6.28
C ILE A 261 -29.53 -16.44 -5.64
N GLN A 262 -28.26 -16.52 -6.04
CA GLN A 262 -27.23 -15.58 -5.65
C GLN A 262 -26.83 -14.79 -6.88
N VAL A 263 -26.86 -13.46 -6.76
CA VAL A 263 -26.45 -12.56 -7.84
C VAL A 263 -25.42 -11.59 -7.30
N VAL A 264 -24.26 -11.56 -7.95
CA VAL A 264 -23.21 -10.57 -7.72
C VAL A 264 -23.17 -9.63 -8.91
N LEU A 265 -23.26 -8.33 -8.64
CA LEU A 265 -23.17 -7.28 -9.62
C LEU A 265 -21.92 -6.48 -9.31
N VAL A 266 -20.91 -6.61 -10.16
CA VAL A 266 -19.67 -5.83 -10.00
C VAL A 266 -19.56 -4.85 -11.14
N GLN A 267 -19.23 -3.61 -10.84
CA GLN A 267 -18.93 -2.63 -11.87
C GLN A 267 -17.61 -3.00 -12.57
N THR A 268 -17.69 -3.38 -13.85
CA THR A 268 -16.53 -3.87 -14.63
C THR A 268 -15.93 -2.84 -15.56
N ASN A 269 -16.59 -1.70 -15.73
CA ASN A 269 -16.05 -0.55 -16.46
C ASN A 269 -15.77 0.58 -15.46
N SER A 270 -14.89 0.29 -14.48
CA SER A 270 -14.30 1.33 -13.64
C SER A 270 -13.47 2.26 -14.53
N ALA A 271 -13.20 3.49 -14.09
CA ALA A 271 -12.43 4.46 -14.87
C ALA A 271 -10.98 4.00 -15.17
N SER A 272 -10.55 2.84 -14.66
CA SER A 272 -9.21 2.29 -14.75
C SER A 272 -9.21 0.95 -15.49
N THR A 273 -8.58 0.89 -16.67
CA THR A 273 -8.39 -0.34 -17.45
C THR A 273 -7.36 -1.30 -16.85
N ASN A 274 -6.71 -0.91 -15.74
CA ASN A 274 -5.59 -1.62 -15.13
C ASN A 274 -6.02 -2.56 -14.00
N LEU A 275 -7.33 -2.78 -13.85
CA LEU A 275 -7.91 -3.63 -12.83
C LEU A 275 -8.70 -4.77 -13.49
N LEU A 276 -8.37 -6.00 -13.12
CA LEU A 276 -9.14 -7.19 -13.48
C LEU A 276 -10.12 -7.53 -12.36
N THR A 277 -11.32 -7.95 -12.72
CA THR A 277 -12.35 -8.37 -11.76
C THR A 277 -12.82 -9.76 -12.11
N ASP A 278 -12.89 -10.64 -11.12
CA ASP A 278 -13.45 -11.99 -11.25
C ASP A 278 -14.31 -12.30 -10.01
N VAL A 279 -15.33 -13.13 -10.18
CA VAL A 279 -16.24 -13.55 -9.11
C VAL A 279 -16.38 -15.06 -9.11
N ARG A 280 -16.22 -15.67 -7.93
CA ARG A 280 -16.36 -17.11 -7.70
C ARG A 280 -17.35 -17.35 -6.58
N PHE A 281 -18.00 -18.51 -6.60
CA PHE A 281 -18.82 -18.97 -5.49
C PHE A 281 -18.13 -20.18 -4.88
N GLY A 282 -17.74 -20.09 -3.61
CA GLY A 282 -16.99 -21.14 -2.92
C GLY A 282 -17.58 -21.52 -1.56
N ALA A 283 -17.41 -22.79 -1.19
CA ALA A 283 -17.73 -23.28 0.14
C ALA A 283 -16.52 -23.10 1.07
N PHE A 284 -16.75 -22.62 2.30
CA PHE A 284 -15.69 -22.38 3.28
C PHE A 284 -15.62 -23.57 4.25
N GLY A 285 -14.50 -24.29 4.22
CA GLY A 285 -14.29 -25.50 5.02
C GLY A 285 -14.18 -25.22 6.53
N GLY A 286 -15.00 -25.89 7.32
CA GLY A 286 -14.82 -26.03 8.78
C GLY A 286 -16.02 -25.62 9.64
N PHE A 287 -16.94 -24.82 9.11
CA PHE A 287 -18.18 -24.46 9.80
C PHE A 287 -19.36 -24.98 8.98
N ASN A 288 -20.23 -25.77 9.62
CA ASN A 288 -21.45 -26.31 9.01
C ASN A 288 -22.38 -25.16 8.63
N PHE A 289 -22.23 -24.60 7.43
CA PHE A 289 -23.23 -23.77 6.80
C PHE A 289 -23.91 -24.60 5.72
N SER A 290 -25.01 -25.23 6.10
CA SER A 290 -26.02 -25.80 5.20
C SER A 290 -26.75 -24.74 4.35
N ALA A 291 -26.12 -23.57 4.12
CA ALA A 291 -26.74 -22.36 3.60
C ALA A 291 -25.90 -21.71 2.47
N GLY A 292 -25.46 -22.50 1.50
CA GLY A 292 -24.93 -22.02 0.21
C GLY A 292 -23.51 -21.43 0.24
N ASP A 293 -22.78 -21.64 -0.85
CA ASP A 293 -21.46 -21.04 -1.13
C ASP A 293 -21.49 -19.52 -1.02
N ALA A 294 -20.45 -18.90 -0.48
CA ALA A 294 -20.34 -17.45 -0.41
C ALA A 294 -19.71 -16.90 -1.72
N PRO A 295 -20.23 -15.80 -2.29
CA PRO A 295 -19.51 -15.08 -3.34
C PRO A 295 -18.19 -14.50 -2.82
N VAL A 296 -17.16 -14.67 -3.65
CA VAL A 296 -15.82 -14.11 -3.49
C VAL A 296 -15.54 -13.24 -4.71
N VAL A 297 -15.33 -11.95 -4.50
CA VAL A 297 -14.98 -10.98 -5.54
C VAL A 297 -13.50 -10.68 -5.44
N ARG A 298 -12.77 -10.90 -6.53
CA ARG A 298 -11.34 -10.59 -6.64
C ARG A 298 -11.14 -9.38 -7.53
N PHE A 299 -10.36 -8.43 -7.05
CA PHE A 299 -9.84 -7.30 -7.81
C PHE A 299 -8.32 -7.43 -7.92
N SER A 300 -7.80 -7.54 -9.14
CA SER A 300 -6.39 -7.85 -9.39
C SER A 300 -5.72 -6.78 -10.23
N ALA A 301 -4.54 -6.34 -9.79
CA ALA A 301 -3.62 -5.51 -10.54
C ALA A 301 -2.42 -6.35 -10.97
N VAL A 302 -2.03 -6.24 -12.24
CA VAL A 302 -0.88 -6.96 -12.79
C VAL A 302 0.33 -6.03 -12.82
N GLY A 303 1.44 -6.47 -12.24
CA GLY A 303 2.71 -5.74 -12.19
C GLY A 303 3.87 -6.60 -12.64
N ALA A 304 5.04 -5.96 -12.79
CA ALA A 304 6.30 -6.66 -13.04
C ALA A 304 7.26 -6.35 -11.91
N ASP A 305 7.78 -7.39 -11.26
CA ASP A 305 8.76 -7.27 -10.19
C ASP A 305 10.07 -6.76 -10.80
N ILE A 306 10.51 -5.57 -10.37
CA ILE A 306 11.71 -4.93 -10.89
C ILE A 306 13.00 -5.67 -10.49
N THR A 307 12.95 -6.52 -9.48
CA THR A 307 14.08 -7.31 -8.96
C THR A 307 14.27 -8.60 -9.74
N THR A 308 13.18 -9.31 -10.08
CA THR A 308 13.22 -10.61 -10.79
C THR A 308 12.85 -10.54 -12.26
N GLY A 309 12.09 -9.52 -12.68
CA GLY A 309 11.45 -9.44 -13.99
C GLY A 309 10.18 -10.30 -14.12
N ALA A 310 9.78 -11.01 -13.06
CA ALA A 310 8.59 -11.85 -13.07
C ALA A 310 7.33 -11.00 -13.02
N ILE A 311 6.27 -11.44 -13.70
CA ILE A 311 4.95 -10.84 -13.58
C ILE A 311 4.36 -11.30 -12.25
N TYR A 312 3.85 -10.34 -11.46
CA TYR A 312 3.11 -10.62 -10.24
C TYR A 312 1.70 -10.05 -10.34
N THR A 313 0.79 -10.63 -9.55
CA THR A 313 -0.58 -10.13 -9.43
C THR A 313 -0.79 -9.70 -7.98
N ASN A 314 -1.18 -8.44 -7.77
CA ASN A 314 -1.57 -7.92 -6.47
C ASN A 314 -3.11 -7.87 -6.43
N SER A 315 -3.69 -8.68 -5.56
CA SER A 315 -5.13 -8.88 -5.50
C SER A 315 -5.68 -8.43 -4.15
N VAL A 316 -6.92 -7.95 -4.16
CA VAL A 316 -7.76 -7.82 -2.96
C VAL A 316 -9.03 -8.62 -3.14
N TYR A 317 -9.52 -9.18 -2.05
CA TYR A 317 -10.64 -10.12 -2.04
C TYR A 317 -11.73 -9.64 -1.10
N LEU A 318 -12.95 -9.61 -1.59
CA LEU A 318 -14.16 -9.32 -0.82
C LEU A 318 -15.01 -10.58 -0.73
N PHE A 319 -15.42 -10.93 0.47
CA PHE A 319 -16.29 -12.05 0.77
C PHE A 319 -17.61 -11.52 1.30
N ASP A 320 -18.71 -12.11 0.85
CA ASP A 320 -20.05 -11.80 1.34
C ASP A 320 -20.76 -13.08 1.82
N TYR A 321 -20.97 -13.15 3.13
CA TYR A 321 -21.60 -14.25 3.82
C TYR A 321 -23.11 -14.05 4.05
N THR A 322 -23.73 -12.96 3.59
CA THR A 322 -25.16 -12.68 3.83
C THR A 322 -26.06 -13.81 3.30
N ALA A 323 -25.64 -14.53 2.25
CA ALA A 323 -26.36 -15.73 1.76
C ALA A 323 -26.39 -16.90 2.76
N SER A 324 -25.42 -16.96 3.67
CA SER A 324 -25.22 -18.06 4.63
C SER A 324 -25.59 -17.70 6.07
N GLN A 325 -25.56 -16.40 6.40
CA GLN A 325 -25.92 -15.89 7.73
C GLN A 325 -27.41 -15.58 7.82
N THR A 326 -27.95 -15.64 9.04
CA THR A 326 -29.35 -15.36 9.33
C THR A 326 -29.59 -13.91 9.79
N ASN A 327 -28.54 -13.23 10.26
CA ASN A 327 -28.59 -11.85 10.77
C ASN A 327 -27.36 -11.07 10.31
N SER A 328 -27.54 -9.85 9.81
CA SER A 328 -26.47 -8.89 9.56
C SER A 328 -26.28 -8.03 10.82
N ILE A 329 -25.31 -8.39 11.65
CA ILE A 329 -24.90 -7.58 12.81
C ILE A 329 -23.62 -6.81 12.50
N LEU A 330 -23.35 -5.72 13.21
CA LEU A 330 -22.07 -5.04 13.12
C LEU A 330 -21.02 -5.77 13.98
N SER A 331 -19.91 -6.14 13.34
CA SER A 331 -18.71 -6.63 13.99
C SER A 331 -17.83 -5.45 14.43
N GLN A 332 -17.17 -5.59 15.57
CA GLN A 332 -16.32 -4.55 16.15
C GLN A 332 -14.86 -4.71 15.70
N TYR A 333 -14.22 -3.58 15.39
CA TYR A 333 -12.80 -3.54 15.08
C TYR A 333 -11.94 -3.83 16.31
N GLN A 334 -10.92 -4.67 16.14
CA GLN A 334 -9.85 -4.91 17.11
C GLN A 334 -8.57 -4.22 16.62
N PRO A 335 -7.85 -3.49 17.49
CA PRO A 335 -7.87 -3.61 18.96
C PRO A 335 -8.76 -2.62 19.74
N ASP A 336 -9.28 -1.54 19.13
CA ASP A 336 -9.74 -0.36 19.88
C ASP A 336 -11.19 0.09 19.65
N THR A 337 -12.04 -0.73 19.01
CA THR A 337 -13.46 -0.44 18.73
C THR A 337 -13.73 0.87 17.96
N SER A 338 -12.69 1.46 17.35
CA SER A 338 -12.77 2.73 16.60
C SER A 338 -13.65 2.63 15.34
N SER A 339 -13.82 1.42 14.81
CA SER A 339 -14.55 1.14 13.58
C SER A 339 -15.48 -0.07 13.74
N SER A 340 -16.41 -0.23 12.80
CA SER A 340 -17.25 -1.42 12.68
C SER A 340 -17.44 -1.80 11.21
N ARG A 341 -17.79 -3.06 10.96
CA ARG A 341 -18.18 -3.52 9.63
C ARG A 341 -19.27 -4.58 9.77
N PRO A 342 -20.16 -4.76 8.79
CA PRO A 342 -21.11 -5.86 8.81
C PRO A 342 -20.39 -7.21 8.97
N ALA A 343 -20.85 -8.05 9.89
CA ALA A 343 -20.28 -9.37 10.17
C ALA A 343 -20.40 -10.35 8.99
N ASP A 344 -21.16 -9.97 7.97
CA ASP A 344 -21.30 -10.67 6.71
C ASP A 344 -20.15 -10.38 5.74
N TYR A 345 -19.37 -9.33 5.94
CA TYR A 345 -18.25 -9.01 5.06
C TYR A 345 -16.93 -9.45 5.66
N ASP A 346 -16.06 -9.92 4.77
CA ASP A 346 -14.65 -10.13 5.08
C ASP A 346 -13.80 -9.66 3.91
N PHE A 347 -12.59 -9.19 4.22
CA PHE A 347 -11.74 -8.53 3.25
C PHE A 347 -10.29 -8.92 3.47
N HIS A 348 -9.62 -9.30 2.38
CA HIS A 348 -8.29 -9.92 2.42
C HIS A 348 -7.40 -9.40 1.29
N ARG A 349 -6.09 -9.53 1.46
CA ARG A 349 -5.03 -9.14 0.50
C ARG A 349 -4.04 -10.27 0.17
N SER A 350 -4.08 -11.39 0.89
CA SER A 350 -3.15 -12.50 0.72
C SER A 350 -3.42 -13.26 -0.58
N SER A 351 -2.35 -13.68 -1.24
CA SER A 351 -2.41 -14.59 -2.38
C SER A 351 -2.93 -15.98 -2.00
N TYR A 352 -3.05 -16.32 -0.71
CA TYR A 352 -3.69 -17.56 -0.27
C TYR A 352 -5.11 -17.71 -0.85
N TRP A 353 -5.85 -16.61 -0.97
CA TRP A 353 -7.22 -16.62 -1.46
C TRP A 353 -7.36 -16.80 -2.98
N ASP A 354 -6.26 -16.84 -3.74
CA ASP A 354 -6.28 -17.27 -5.14
C ASP A 354 -6.73 -18.73 -5.30
N ILE A 355 -6.77 -19.53 -4.22
CA ILE A 355 -7.32 -20.89 -4.21
C ILE A 355 -8.78 -20.98 -4.70
N TYR A 356 -9.54 -19.88 -4.66
CA TYR A 356 -10.90 -19.83 -5.21
C TYR A 356 -10.93 -19.64 -6.74
N PHE A 357 -9.83 -19.18 -7.31
CA PHE A 357 -9.72 -18.72 -8.70
C PHE A 357 -8.76 -19.55 -9.54
N ASP A 358 -7.95 -20.42 -8.92
CA ASP A 358 -7.11 -21.37 -9.63
C ASP A 358 -7.96 -22.51 -10.26
N SER A 359 -7.41 -23.18 -11.28
CA SER A 359 -8.11 -24.25 -12.01
C SER A 359 -8.33 -25.54 -11.21
N SER A 360 -7.63 -25.69 -10.09
CA SER A 360 -7.76 -26.78 -9.11
C SER A 360 -8.59 -26.39 -7.88
N GLY A 361 -9.20 -25.21 -7.90
CA GLY A 361 -9.67 -24.50 -6.73
C GLY A 361 -10.98 -25.03 -6.15
N ILE A 362 -11.30 -24.53 -4.96
CA ILE A 362 -12.55 -24.84 -4.24
C ILE A 362 -13.73 -23.93 -4.64
N GLY A 363 -13.46 -22.93 -5.48
CA GLY A 363 -14.47 -22.03 -6.04
C GLY A 363 -14.98 -22.49 -7.41
N SER A 364 -16.26 -22.27 -7.68
CA SER A 364 -16.86 -22.50 -9.00
C SER A 364 -17.22 -21.18 -9.68
N THR A 365 -16.97 -21.08 -10.99
CA THR A 365 -17.61 -20.06 -11.83
C THR A 365 -19.05 -20.46 -12.09
N THR A 366 -19.98 -19.56 -11.83
CA THR A 366 -21.34 -19.67 -12.35
C THR A 366 -21.70 -18.38 -13.08
N ASN A 367 -22.10 -18.52 -14.34
CA ASN A 367 -22.51 -17.41 -15.17
C ASN A 367 -23.88 -17.73 -15.79
N ALA A 368 -24.84 -18.11 -14.93
CA ALA A 368 -26.21 -18.28 -15.39
C ALA A 368 -26.71 -16.94 -15.98
N THR A 369 -27.44 -17.00 -17.09
CA THR A 369 -27.91 -15.79 -17.76
C THR A 369 -28.87 -15.04 -16.84
N LEU A 370 -28.52 -13.81 -16.44
CA LEU A 370 -29.43 -12.95 -15.67
C LEU A 370 -30.68 -12.66 -16.50
N THR A 371 -31.84 -13.13 -16.05
CA THR A 371 -33.14 -12.82 -16.67
C THR A 371 -34.03 -12.05 -15.70
N THR A 372 -34.99 -11.28 -16.23
CA THR A 372 -35.98 -10.54 -15.42
C THR A 372 -36.80 -11.45 -14.50
N ASN A 373 -36.95 -12.72 -14.89
CA ASN A 373 -37.68 -13.74 -14.13
C ASN A 373 -37.03 -14.10 -12.79
N PHE A 374 -35.76 -13.73 -12.57
CA PHE A 374 -35.13 -13.96 -11.28
C PHE A 374 -35.71 -13.06 -10.20
N TYR A 375 -35.96 -11.78 -10.45
CA TYR A 375 -36.40 -10.87 -9.39
C TYR A 375 -37.92 -10.73 -9.32
N TYR A 376 -38.59 -10.94 -10.45
CA TYR A 376 -40.03 -10.80 -10.57
C TYR A 376 -40.60 -11.81 -11.56
N ARG A 377 -41.67 -12.49 -11.16
CA ARG A 377 -42.44 -13.42 -12.01
C ARG A 377 -43.89 -13.44 -11.55
N ALA A 378 -44.81 -13.41 -12.51
CA ALA A 378 -46.24 -13.56 -12.24
C ALA A 378 -46.51 -14.90 -11.53
N GLY A 379 -47.06 -14.85 -10.31
CA GLY A 379 -47.24 -16.01 -9.44
C GLY A 379 -46.34 -16.04 -8.19
N PHE A 380 -45.55 -14.99 -7.94
CA PHE A 380 -44.94 -14.77 -6.62
C PHE A 380 -45.97 -14.25 -5.61
N SER A 381 -45.78 -14.60 -4.34
CA SER A 381 -46.64 -14.14 -3.23
C SER A 381 -46.42 -12.68 -2.84
N LEU A 382 -45.23 -12.13 -3.09
CA LEU A 382 -44.85 -10.76 -2.76
C LEU A 382 -44.42 -10.01 -4.04
N ASP A 383 -45.08 -8.88 -4.31
CA ASP A 383 -44.69 -7.90 -5.33
C ASP A 383 -43.80 -6.78 -4.75
N THR A 384 -43.92 -6.56 -3.43
CA THR A 384 -43.06 -5.66 -2.64
C THR A 384 -42.38 -6.50 -1.57
N VAL A 385 -41.05 -6.44 -1.55
CA VAL A 385 -40.22 -7.12 -0.58
C VAL A 385 -40.07 -6.22 0.65
N THR A 386 -40.59 -6.69 1.77
CA THR A 386 -40.51 -6.03 3.09
C THR A 386 -39.82 -6.90 4.14
N ASN A 387 -39.44 -8.13 3.77
CA ASN A 387 -38.79 -9.12 4.61
C ASN A 387 -37.28 -9.20 4.33
N ASN A 388 -36.66 -8.07 3.98
CA ASN A 388 -35.26 -8.06 3.61
C ASN A 388 -34.33 -7.77 4.79
N LEU A 389 -33.14 -8.31 4.67
CA LEU A 389 -31.97 -7.98 5.47
C LEU A 389 -30.98 -7.24 4.57
N TYR A 390 -30.28 -6.24 5.10
CA TYR A 390 -29.23 -5.56 4.35
C TYR A 390 -27.92 -5.45 5.16
N ALA A 391 -26.82 -5.44 4.41
CA ALA A 391 -25.49 -5.09 4.88
C ALA A 391 -24.87 -4.11 3.90
N ALA A 392 -24.26 -3.04 4.38
CA ALA A 392 -23.64 -2.01 3.58
C ALA A 392 -22.27 -1.65 4.16
N TRP A 393 -21.29 -1.47 3.30
CA TRP A 393 -19.93 -1.15 3.72
C TRP A 393 -19.19 -0.42 2.62
N ARG A 394 -18.36 0.56 3.00
CA ARG A 394 -17.37 1.12 2.10
C ARG A 394 -16.01 1.01 2.72
N VAL A 395 -15.10 0.49 1.92
CA VAL A 395 -13.71 0.26 2.28
C VAL A 395 -12.81 1.09 1.40
N ALA A 396 -11.78 1.66 2.02
CA ALA A 396 -10.67 2.28 1.33
C ALA A 396 -9.49 1.31 1.29
N VAL A 397 -8.76 1.31 0.18
CA VAL A 397 -7.63 0.44 -0.11
C VAL A 397 -6.40 1.27 -0.51
N GLY A 398 -5.24 0.93 0.04
CA GLY A 398 -3.97 1.61 -0.25
C GLY A 398 -3.92 3.02 0.36
N ASN A 399 -3.37 3.97 -0.38
CA ASN A 399 -3.27 5.38 0.02
C ASN A 399 -4.64 6.06 0.26
N ALA A 400 -5.74 5.50 -0.27
CA ALA A 400 -7.08 6.03 -0.02
C ALA A 400 -7.52 5.78 1.43
N SER A 401 -6.91 4.80 2.11
CA SER A 401 -7.17 4.46 3.51
C SER A 401 -6.43 5.38 4.48
N PHE A 402 -5.30 5.94 4.06
CA PHE A 402 -4.37 6.71 4.90
C PHE A 402 -3.81 7.86 4.07
N GLY A 403 -4.39 9.06 4.20
CA GLY A 403 -3.90 10.24 3.50
C GLY A 403 -4.69 11.51 3.80
N PRO A 404 -4.17 12.70 3.44
CA PRO A 404 -4.88 13.96 3.64
C PRO A 404 -6.30 13.91 3.06
N GLY A 405 -7.30 14.07 3.94
CA GLY A 405 -8.72 13.99 3.58
C GLY A 405 -9.40 12.64 3.82
N SER A 406 -8.70 11.62 4.33
CA SER A 406 -9.34 10.40 4.86
C SER A 406 -9.94 10.66 6.25
N PRO A 407 -11.07 10.04 6.62
CA PRO A 407 -11.58 10.10 7.99
C PRO A 407 -10.54 9.59 9.00
N GLY A 408 -10.34 10.32 10.09
CA GLY A 408 -9.35 9.96 11.10
C GLY A 408 -7.89 10.28 10.77
N TYR A 409 -7.61 10.93 9.62
CA TYR A 409 -6.24 11.26 9.22
C TYR A 409 -5.50 12.08 10.28
N ASN A 410 -4.41 11.52 10.79
CA ASN A 410 -3.49 12.16 11.69
C ASN A 410 -2.09 12.12 11.08
N VAL A 411 -1.55 13.30 10.76
CA VAL A 411 -0.23 13.47 10.12
C VAL A 411 0.88 12.71 10.86
N ALA A 412 0.81 12.56 12.18
CA ALA A 412 1.82 11.85 12.96
C ALA A 412 1.63 10.33 12.99
N LEU A 413 0.39 9.84 12.95
CA LEU A 413 0.09 8.40 13.01
C LEU A 413 0.04 7.76 11.62
N ASP A 414 -0.41 8.51 10.62
CA ASP A 414 -0.56 8.07 9.23
C ASP A 414 0.63 8.49 8.35
N ASP A 415 1.76 8.88 8.96
CA ASP A 415 3.00 9.08 8.21
C ASP A 415 3.41 7.73 7.59
N PRO A 416 3.77 7.69 6.28
CA PRO A 416 4.26 6.48 5.64
C PRO A 416 5.42 5.77 6.35
N THR A 417 6.16 6.44 7.24
CA THR A 417 7.17 5.80 8.09
C THR A 417 6.60 4.79 9.08
N ASN A 418 5.30 4.87 9.39
CA ASN A 418 4.60 3.94 10.27
C ASN A 418 4.00 2.74 9.52
N LEU A 419 4.00 2.77 8.18
CA LEU A 419 3.50 1.66 7.35
C LEU A 419 4.44 0.47 7.40
N LEU A 420 3.90 -0.73 7.22
CA LEU A 420 4.69 -1.95 7.05
C LEU A 420 5.25 -2.03 5.61
N GLY A 421 6.22 -2.92 5.39
CA GLY A 421 6.84 -3.10 4.06
C GLY A 421 7.78 -1.94 3.71
N ARG A 422 8.76 -1.65 4.58
CA ARG A 422 9.69 -0.53 4.44
C ARG A 422 11.10 -0.98 4.09
N VAL A 423 11.75 -0.21 3.23
CA VAL A 423 13.20 -0.27 3.01
C VAL A 423 13.83 1.04 3.46
N GLU A 424 14.76 0.96 4.41
CA GLU A 424 15.44 2.10 5.00
C GLU A 424 16.96 1.95 4.83
N ILE A 425 17.59 2.92 4.17
CA ILE A 425 19.04 2.96 3.95
C ILE A 425 19.58 4.26 4.53
N THR A 426 20.45 4.15 5.53
CA THR A 426 21.17 5.29 6.09
C THR A 426 22.67 5.04 5.98
N ALA A 427 23.38 5.91 5.27
CA ALA A 427 24.81 5.78 5.02
C ALA A 427 25.51 7.14 5.09
N ASN A 428 26.83 7.17 5.28
CA ASN A 428 27.61 8.38 4.98
C ASN A 428 27.97 8.41 3.48
N ASP A 429 28.57 7.32 3.01
CA ASP A 429 28.89 7.06 1.61
C ASP A 429 27.99 5.94 1.08
N LEU A 430 27.24 6.22 0.00
CA LEU A 430 26.27 5.29 -0.57
C LEU A 430 26.53 5.01 -2.06
N ASP A 431 26.54 3.74 -2.46
CA ASP A 431 26.48 3.30 -3.86
C ASP A 431 25.17 2.54 -4.14
N LEU A 432 24.33 3.09 -5.02
CA LEU A 432 23.07 2.50 -5.48
C LEU A 432 23.16 1.95 -6.91
N SER A 433 24.34 1.90 -7.53
CA SER A 433 24.52 1.53 -8.94
C SER A 433 23.80 0.22 -9.29
N PHE A 434 22.87 0.27 -10.23
CA PHE A 434 22.07 -0.87 -10.68
C PHE A 434 21.27 -1.59 -9.57
N ALA A 435 21.06 -0.97 -8.41
CA ALA A 435 20.20 -1.53 -7.36
C ALA A 435 18.75 -1.62 -7.83
N ARG A 436 18.04 -2.64 -7.33
CA ARG A 436 16.59 -2.83 -7.50
C ARG A 436 15.96 -2.85 -6.11
N ILE A 437 15.13 -1.85 -5.82
CA ILE A 437 14.55 -1.65 -4.50
C ILE A 437 13.04 -1.67 -4.60
N GLN A 438 12.39 -2.64 -3.98
CA GLN A 438 10.94 -2.78 -4.00
C GLN A 438 10.39 -2.73 -2.56
N ALA A 439 9.32 -1.97 -2.34
CA ALA A 439 8.69 -1.88 -1.03
C ALA A 439 7.18 -1.67 -1.17
N ASP A 440 6.37 -2.36 -0.36
CA ASP A 440 4.92 -2.13 -0.35
C ASP A 440 4.50 -0.83 0.33
N GLY A 441 5.28 -0.39 1.32
CA GLY A 441 5.11 0.88 2.02
C GLY A 441 6.03 1.95 1.45
N ILE A 442 7.20 2.14 2.09
CA ILE A 442 8.10 3.26 1.82
C ILE A 442 9.53 2.81 1.54
N VAL A 443 10.21 3.53 0.64
CA VAL A 443 11.67 3.51 0.49
C VAL A 443 12.24 4.83 1.03
N SER A 444 13.05 4.76 2.08
CA SER A 444 13.72 5.91 2.68
C SER A 444 15.24 5.79 2.51
N ILE A 445 15.86 6.75 1.84
CA ILE A 445 17.30 6.77 1.57
C ILE A 445 17.90 8.07 2.09
N ARG A 446 18.89 7.95 2.97
CA ARG A 446 19.59 9.07 3.59
C ARG A 446 21.10 8.89 3.42
N ALA A 447 21.74 9.79 2.68
CA ALA A 447 23.19 9.76 2.47
C ALA A 447 23.75 11.16 2.15
N PRO A 448 24.67 11.71 2.97
CA PRO A 448 25.35 12.97 2.68
C PRO A 448 26.34 12.86 1.50
N ASN A 449 26.73 11.65 1.09
CA ASN A 449 27.54 11.43 -0.11
C ASN A 449 27.05 10.20 -0.90
N LEU A 450 26.27 10.45 -1.95
CA LEU A 450 25.85 9.46 -2.94
C LEU A 450 26.92 9.36 -4.03
N THR A 451 27.70 8.29 -3.97
CA THR A 451 28.80 8.01 -4.90
C THR A 451 28.30 7.68 -6.30
N SER A 452 27.20 6.92 -6.42
CA SER A 452 26.53 6.63 -7.69
C SER A 452 25.10 6.15 -7.48
N SER A 453 24.24 6.48 -8.45
CA SER A 453 22.85 6.02 -8.59
C SER A 453 22.54 5.56 -10.02
N VAL A 454 23.58 5.28 -10.81
CA VAL A 454 23.42 4.92 -12.21
C VAL A 454 22.58 3.65 -12.33
N GLY A 455 21.47 3.76 -13.05
CA GLY A 455 20.58 2.63 -13.33
C GLY A 455 19.86 2.06 -12.10
N THR A 456 19.81 2.77 -10.96
CA THR A 456 18.97 2.40 -9.82
C THR A 456 17.49 2.41 -10.22
N LYS A 457 16.71 1.46 -9.71
CA LYS A 457 15.24 1.48 -9.85
C LYS A 457 14.57 1.22 -8.51
N ILE A 458 13.53 2.00 -8.23
CA ILE A 458 12.73 1.98 -7.01
C ILE A 458 11.27 1.77 -7.40
N ASP A 459 10.63 0.77 -6.80
CA ASP A 459 9.20 0.45 -6.92
C ASP A 459 8.56 0.48 -5.53
N ALA A 460 8.02 1.65 -5.17
CA ALA A 460 7.28 1.87 -3.93
C ALA A 460 6.28 3.03 -4.11
N PRO A 461 5.10 2.99 -3.44
CA PRO A 461 4.13 4.08 -3.51
C PRO A 461 4.63 5.36 -2.81
N PHE A 462 5.49 5.21 -1.79
CA PHE A 462 6.09 6.32 -1.06
C PHE A 462 7.61 6.27 -1.12
N ILE A 463 8.24 7.42 -1.39
CA ILE A 463 9.69 7.56 -1.41
C ILE A 463 10.11 8.76 -0.55
N GLN A 464 11.17 8.60 0.23
CA GLN A 464 11.88 9.68 0.90
C GLN A 464 13.35 9.65 0.48
N LEU A 465 13.82 10.76 -0.07
CA LEU A 465 15.22 10.95 -0.44
C LEU A 465 15.79 12.14 0.33
N ALA A 466 16.85 11.88 1.10
CA ALA A 466 17.70 12.90 1.70
C ALA A 466 19.15 12.61 1.28
N ILE A 467 19.50 13.01 0.06
CA ILE A 467 20.76 12.60 -0.59
C ILE A 467 21.59 13.81 -1.02
N ALA A 468 22.91 13.70 -0.92
CA ALA A 468 23.80 14.74 -1.40
C ALA A 468 24.97 14.17 -2.19
N ASN A 469 25.53 14.94 -3.11
CA ASN A 469 26.82 14.65 -3.74
C ASN A 469 27.67 15.92 -3.68
N THR A 470 28.69 15.89 -2.83
CA THR A 470 29.56 17.04 -2.57
C THR A 470 30.73 17.15 -3.56
N ASN A 471 30.98 16.09 -4.34
CA ASN A 471 32.17 15.95 -5.16
C ASN A 471 31.91 16.17 -6.66
N SER A 472 30.64 16.16 -7.10
CA SER A 472 30.28 16.19 -8.52
C SER A 472 28.82 16.59 -8.77
N THR A 473 28.38 16.49 -10.02
CA THR A 473 26.97 16.72 -10.41
C THR A 473 26.09 15.57 -9.94
N LEU A 474 25.08 15.88 -9.13
CA LEU A 474 24.06 14.92 -8.72
C LEU A 474 23.05 14.74 -9.87
N THR A 475 23.07 13.57 -10.51
CA THR A 475 22.14 13.23 -11.59
C THR A 475 21.16 12.17 -11.11
N LEU A 476 19.87 12.49 -11.14
CA LEU A 476 18.79 11.59 -10.72
C LEU A 476 17.93 11.28 -11.94
N THR A 477 18.09 10.09 -12.50
CA THR A 477 17.45 9.70 -13.76
C THR A 477 16.65 8.42 -13.60
N ASN A 478 15.34 8.50 -13.89
CA ASN A 478 14.41 7.37 -13.97
C ASN A 478 14.55 6.39 -12.79
N PHE A 479 14.73 6.93 -11.59
CA PHE A 479 14.95 6.14 -10.39
C PHE A 479 13.64 5.59 -9.85
N ALA A 480 12.50 6.22 -10.16
CA ALA A 480 11.17 5.77 -9.76
C ALA A 480 10.17 5.97 -10.90
N GLY A 481 9.29 4.98 -11.12
CA GLY A 481 8.18 5.12 -12.06
C GLY A 481 7.12 6.10 -11.57
N ALA A 482 6.25 6.59 -12.46
CA ALA A 482 5.17 7.52 -12.10
C ALA A 482 4.06 6.84 -11.25
N SER A 483 3.91 5.53 -11.37
CA SER A 483 2.93 4.73 -10.64
C SER A 483 3.42 3.31 -10.44
N VAL A 484 2.83 2.61 -9.48
CA VAL A 484 3.12 1.21 -9.14
C VAL A 484 1.85 0.36 -9.22
N ALA A 485 1.99 -0.91 -9.60
CA ALA A 485 0.86 -1.84 -9.72
C ALA A 485 0.39 -2.32 -8.34
N ARG A 486 -0.35 -1.46 -7.66
CA ARG A 486 -0.95 -1.70 -6.34
C ARG A 486 -2.42 -1.23 -6.38
N PRO A 487 -3.38 -2.06 -5.94
CA PRO A 487 -4.77 -1.64 -5.83
C PRO A 487 -4.91 -0.44 -4.88
N ASN A 488 -5.52 0.65 -5.35
CA ASN A 488 -5.74 1.86 -4.59
C ASN A 488 -7.07 2.53 -4.95
N GLY A 489 -7.82 2.96 -3.93
CA GLY A 489 -9.11 3.60 -4.12
C GLY A 489 -10.14 3.15 -3.09
N THR A 490 -11.43 3.26 -3.42
CA THR A 490 -12.51 2.79 -2.55
C THR A 490 -13.42 1.79 -3.25
N ILE A 491 -13.98 0.87 -2.47
CA ILE A 491 -14.98 -0.11 -2.89
C ILE A 491 -16.20 0.11 -1.99
N SER A 492 -17.36 0.31 -2.60
CA SER A 492 -18.64 0.41 -1.89
C SER A 492 -19.48 -0.83 -2.17
N VAL A 493 -20.05 -1.39 -1.11
CA VAL A 493 -20.71 -2.69 -1.12
C VAL A 493 -22.09 -2.57 -0.49
N TYR A 494 -23.08 -3.20 -1.13
CA TYR A 494 -24.42 -3.38 -0.59
C TYR A 494 -24.88 -4.81 -0.88
N SER A 495 -25.24 -5.52 0.18
CA SER A 495 -25.81 -6.86 0.11
C SER A 495 -27.20 -6.85 0.71
N THR A 496 -28.10 -7.60 0.08
CA THR A 496 -29.43 -7.84 0.63
C THR A 496 -29.89 -9.26 0.37
N THR A 497 -30.69 -9.79 1.29
CA THR A 497 -31.39 -11.06 1.11
C THR A 497 -32.86 -10.92 1.38
N TRP A 498 -33.66 -11.72 0.69
CA TRP A 498 -35.09 -11.84 0.94
C TRP A 498 -35.61 -13.20 0.48
N THR A 499 -36.84 -13.53 0.87
CA THR A 499 -37.53 -14.74 0.42
C THR A 499 -38.85 -14.41 -0.27
N ASN A 500 -39.24 -15.26 -1.21
CA ASN A 500 -40.52 -15.18 -1.89
C ASN A 500 -41.04 -16.59 -2.21
N VAL A 501 -42.34 -16.78 -2.37
CA VAL A 501 -42.92 -18.09 -2.69
C VAL A 501 -43.58 -18.02 -4.05
N PHE A 502 -43.21 -18.94 -4.95
CA PHE A 502 -43.87 -19.08 -6.24
C PHE A 502 -45.05 -20.03 -6.09
N THR A 503 -46.25 -19.45 -5.98
CA THR A 503 -47.50 -20.13 -5.66
C THR A 503 -48.09 -20.88 -6.85
N ASN A 504 -47.68 -20.50 -8.07
CA ASN A 504 -48.14 -21.11 -9.34
C ASN A 504 -47.35 -22.36 -9.76
N ALA A 505 -46.43 -22.87 -8.93
CA ALA A 505 -45.79 -24.17 -9.14
C ALA A 505 -46.43 -25.28 -8.30
N SER A 506 -46.37 -26.52 -8.80
CA SER A 506 -46.80 -27.72 -8.07
C SER A 506 -45.67 -28.74 -8.05
N PRO A 507 -45.04 -29.02 -6.88
CA PRO A 507 -45.23 -28.34 -5.58
C PRO A 507 -44.77 -26.87 -5.60
N GLN A 508 -45.25 -26.07 -4.64
CA GLN A 508 -44.83 -24.68 -4.48
C GLN A 508 -43.31 -24.58 -4.29
N LEU A 509 -42.70 -23.56 -4.87
CA LEU A 509 -41.27 -23.33 -4.78
C LEU A 509 -40.98 -22.13 -3.87
N ASN A 510 -40.07 -22.32 -2.91
CA ASN A 510 -39.59 -21.27 -2.02
C ASN A 510 -38.29 -20.70 -2.59
N TYR A 511 -38.31 -19.42 -2.92
CA TYR A 511 -37.15 -18.71 -3.42
C TYR A 511 -36.46 -17.96 -2.30
N ARG A 512 -35.14 -18.13 -2.17
CA ARG A 512 -34.25 -17.29 -1.38
C ARG A 512 -33.34 -16.54 -2.32
N TYR A 513 -33.28 -15.22 -2.14
CA TYR A 513 -32.44 -14.34 -2.93
C TYR A 513 -31.31 -13.81 -2.07
N SER A 514 -30.11 -13.74 -2.65
CA SER A 514 -28.97 -13.02 -2.14
C SER A 514 -28.42 -12.17 -3.27
N VAL A 515 -28.36 -10.87 -3.06
CA VAL A 515 -27.84 -9.91 -4.02
C VAL A 515 -26.68 -9.19 -3.37
N LEU A 516 -25.54 -9.17 -4.06
CA LEU A 516 -24.36 -8.38 -3.75
C LEU A 516 -24.15 -7.35 -4.86
N VAL A 517 -24.12 -6.07 -4.52
CA VAL A 517 -23.76 -4.96 -5.41
C VAL A 517 -22.41 -4.41 -4.97
N VAL A 518 -21.45 -4.41 -5.90
CA VAL A 518 -20.08 -3.91 -5.65
C VAL A 518 -19.77 -2.80 -6.64
N ASP A 519 -19.70 -1.58 -6.11
CA ASP A 519 -19.18 -0.41 -6.81
C ASP A 519 -17.68 -0.27 -6.53
N ALA A 520 -16.89 -0.60 -7.54
CA ALA A 520 -15.44 -0.41 -7.54
C ALA A 520 -15.01 0.68 -8.55
N SER A 521 -15.90 1.61 -8.89
CA SER A 521 -15.61 2.70 -9.85
C SER A 521 -14.42 3.57 -9.47
N GLN A 522 -14.19 3.72 -8.15
CA GLN A 522 -13.10 4.50 -7.58
C GLN A 522 -11.87 3.66 -7.24
N LEU A 523 -11.85 2.37 -7.58
CA LEU A 523 -10.70 1.50 -7.40
C LEU A 523 -9.85 1.49 -8.67
N SER A 524 -8.55 1.71 -8.52
CA SER A 524 -7.54 1.65 -9.56
C SER A 524 -6.57 0.51 -9.30
N GLY A 525 -6.11 -0.17 -10.34
CA GLY A 525 -5.02 -1.16 -10.23
C GLY A 525 -3.62 -0.55 -10.12
N VAL A 526 -3.52 0.78 -10.14
CA VAL A 526 -2.26 1.52 -10.00
C VAL A 526 -2.37 2.58 -8.91
N THR A 527 -1.29 2.71 -8.13
CA THR A 527 -1.09 3.78 -7.14
C THR A 527 -0.04 4.75 -7.68
N PRO A 528 -0.30 6.07 -7.69
CA PRO A 528 0.73 7.07 -8.01
C PRO A 528 1.91 6.98 -7.05
N VAL A 529 3.13 7.13 -7.56
CA VAL A 529 4.32 7.28 -6.70
C VAL A 529 4.37 8.70 -6.18
N THR A 530 4.57 8.84 -4.88
CA THR A 530 4.68 10.13 -4.21
C THR A 530 6.00 10.22 -3.45
N LEU A 531 6.70 11.35 -3.63
CA LEU A 531 7.91 11.68 -2.89
C LEU A 531 7.50 12.48 -1.65
N GLN A 532 7.41 11.80 -0.51
CA GLN A 532 7.03 12.45 0.74
C GLN A 532 8.06 13.50 1.15
N GLN A 533 9.34 13.18 0.99
CA GLN A 533 10.44 14.11 1.20
C GLN A 533 11.43 13.99 0.05
N PHE A 534 11.74 15.11 -0.59
CA PHE A 534 12.78 15.19 -1.62
C PHE A 534 13.77 16.29 -1.28
N ASN A 535 14.79 15.92 -0.51
CA ASN A 535 15.83 16.83 -0.05
C ASN A 535 17.15 16.41 -0.71
N VAL A 536 17.60 17.21 -1.66
CA VAL A 536 18.80 16.90 -2.44
C VAL A 536 19.79 18.04 -2.41
N ARG A 537 21.09 17.73 -2.33
CA ARG A 537 22.16 18.73 -2.33
C ARG A 537 23.29 18.35 -3.30
N GLY A 538 23.82 19.33 -4.01
CA GLY A 538 25.01 19.13 -4.82
C GLY A 538 25.47 20.41 -5.50
N THR A 539 26.66 20.39 -6.11
CA THR A 539 27.17 21.56 -6.85
C THR A 539 26.31 21.87 -8.07
N ASN A 540 25.88 20.83 -8.77
CA ASN A 540 24.86 20.88 -9.81
C ASN A 540 23.88 19.72 -9.57
N VAL A 541 22.58 19.98 -9.74
CA VAL A 541 21.52 18.96 -9.62
C VAL A 541 20.77 18.86 -10.95
N VAL A 542 20.78 17.66 -11.55
CA VAL A 542 20.07 17.34 -12.78
C VAL A 542 18.99 16.31 -12.48
N ILE A 543 17.74 16.67 -12.77
CA ILE A 543 16.55 15.87 -12.49
C ILE A 543 15.95 15.39 -13.81
N ASN A 544 15.83 14.08 -13.93
CA ASN A 544 15.21 13.38 -15.04
C ASN A 544 14.27 12.29 -14.50
N ASN A 545 13.26 12.73 -13.77
CA ASN A 545 12.21 11.89 -13.19
C ASN A 545 10.94 12.73 -13.03
N ASP A 546 9.79 12.06 -12.94
CA ASP A 546 8.55 12.69 -12.47
C ASP A 546 8.61 12.81 -10.95
N LEU A 547 8.43 14.02 -10.43
CA LEU A 547 8.46 14.35 -9.02
C LEU A 547 7.06 14.78 -8.57
N ASN A 548 6.27 13.83 -8.06
CA ASN A 548 5.01 14.12 -7.39
C ASN A 548 5.28 14.32 -5.90
N ILE A 549 5.35 15.56 -5.44
CA ILE A 549 5.72 15.87 -4.06
C ILE A 549 4.53 15.63 -3.13
N GLY A 550 4.75 14.89 -2.04
CA GLY A 550 3.74 14.60 -1.03
C GLY A 550 3.72 15.62 0.10
N ARG A 551 4.90 15.96 0.66
CA ARG A 551 5.00 16.83 1.83
C ARG A 551 6.09 17.90 1.71
N GLU A 552 7.31 17.51 1.35
CA GLU A 552 8.47 18.41 1.37
C GLU A 552 9.38 18.26 0.14
N ILE A 553 9.85 19.40 -0.37
CA ILE A 553 10.90 19.49 -1.39
C ILE A 553 11.91 20.57 -1.03
N GLN A 554 13.19 20.19 -1.09
CA GLN A 554 14.32 21.10 -0.99
C GLN A 554 15.44 20.66 -1.93
N ILE A 555 15.83 21.54 -2.86
CA ILE A 555 16.95 21.34 -3.77
C ILE A 555 18.01 22.40 -3.45
N ASP A 556 19.02 21.99 -2.70
CA ASP A 556 20.12 22.83 -2.26
C ASP A 556 21.28 22.73 -3.26
N SER A 557 21.23 23.54 -4.31
CA SER A 557 22.25 23.58 -5.35
C SER A 557 22.35 24.95 -6.03
N PRO A 558 23.57 25.44 -6.34
CA PRO A 558 23.78 26.59 -7.20
C PRO A 558 23.17 26.46 -8.60
N ALA A 559 23.14 25.26 -9.17
CA ALA A 559 22.60 25.03 -10.50
C ALA A 559 21.61 23.86 -10.51
N VAL A 560 20.38 24.13 -10.93
CA VAL A 560 19.30 23.14 -11.00
C VAL A 560 18.79 23.03 -12.43
N THR A 561 18.71 21.79 -12.93
CA THR A 561 18.19 21.49 -14.26
C THR A 561 17.10 20.43 -14.19
N PHE A 562 15.89 20.80 -14.61
CA PHE A 562 14.81 19.88 -14.94
C PHE A 562 14.90 19.55 -16.43
N THR A 563 15.10 18.27 -16.76
CA THR A 563 15.20 17.80 -18.15
C THR A 563 13.83 17.73 -18.84
N ALA A 564 13.81 17.55 -20.16
CA ALA A 564 12.57 17.51 -20.95
C ALA A 564 11.62 16.36 -20.60
N LEU A 565 12.13 15.31 -19.95
CA LEU A 565 11.35 14.15 -19.49
C LEU A 565 11.02 14.23 -18.00
N SER A 566 11.34 15.34 -17.33
CA SER A 566 11.03 15.53 -15.92
C SER A 566 9.73 16.31 -15.73
N SER A 567 9.02 15.98 -14.65
CA SER A 567 7.94 16.80 -14.15
C SER A 567 8.11 17.08 -12.66
N LEU A 568 7.64 18.24 -12.20
CA LEU A 568 7.53 18.59 -10.79
C LEU A 568 6.09 19.02 -10.52
N ASN A 569 5.38 18.22 -9.71
CA ASN A 569 4.00 18.50 -9.31
C ASN A 569 3.97 18.71 -7.80
N LEU A 570 3.60 19.92 -7.38
CA LEU A 570 3.47 20.28 -5.99
C LEU A 570 2.04 20.03 -5.47
N PRO A 571 1.86 19.58 -4.22
CA PRO A 571 0.55 19.29 -3.65
C PRO A 571 -0.20 20.56 -3.25
N LEU A 572 -1.54 20.48 -3.20
CA LEU A 572 -2.40 21.57 -2.73
C LEU A 572 -2.22 21.91 -1.25
N ILE A 573 -1.61 21.01 -0.46
CA ILE A 573 -1.34 21.16 0.97
C ILE A 573 0.12 20.76 1.23
N GLY A 574 0.84 21.51 2.08
CA GLY A 574 2.26 21.27 2.35
C GLY A 574 3.16 22.15 1.49
N ALA A 575 4.02 21.55 0.67
CA ALA A 575 4.92 22.24 -0.26
C ALA A 575 4.15 22.87 -1.44
N THR A 576 3.43 23.94 -1.15
CA THR A 576 2.42 24.58 -2.02
C THR A 576 2.99 25.63 -2.98
N ASN A 577 4.19 26.12 -2.68
CA ASN A 577 4.85 27.22 -3.37
C ASN A 577 6.25 26.79 -3.82
N ILE A 578 6.79 27.49 -4.82
CA ILE A 578 8.21 27.48 -5.15
C ILE A 578 8.81 28.81 -4.69
N ALA A 579 9.71 28.74 -3.71
CA ALA A 579 10.46 29.88 -3.17
C ALA A 579 11.87 29.48 -2.73
N SER A 580 12.56 30.40 -2.06
CA SER A 580 13.93 30.26 -1.56
C SER A 580 14.03 29.24 -0.43
N THR A 581 12.91 28.90 0.21
CA THR A 581 12.82 27.77 1.13
C THR A 581 13.05 26.43 0.41
N ASN A 582 12.53 26.27 -0.80
CA ASN A 582 12.70 25.08 -1.63
C ASN A 582 14.02 25.08 -2.39
N PHE A 583 14.46 26.26 -2.85
CA PHE A 583 15.68 26.44 -3.62
C PHE A 583 16.60 27.50 -2.96
N PRO A 584 17.23 27.19 -1.82
CA PRO A 584 17.94 28.18 -1.01
C PRO A 584 19.14 28.79 -1.71
N ASN A 585 19.97 27.95 -2.36
CA ASN A 585 21.23 28.38 -2.97
C ASN A 585 21.19 28.48 -4.49
N VAL A 586 20.00 28.38 -5.11
CA VAL A 586 19.90 28.41 -6.58
C VAL A 586 20.34 29.74 -7.16
N ASN A 587 21.17 29.69 -8.19
CA ASN A 587 21.63 30.83 -8.97
C ASN A 587 21.45 30.63 -10.48
N TYR A 588 21.47 29.38 -10.94
CA TYR A 588 21.19 28.98 -12.32
C TYR A 588 20.02 28.00 -12.32
N PHE A 589 18.89 28.42 -12.88
CA PHE A 589 17.68 27.59 -12.95
C PHE A 589 17.33 27.30 -14.41
N THR A 590 17.27 26.02 -14.77
CA THR A 590 16.93 25.56 -16.11
C THR A 590 15.73 24.63 -16.05
N ASN A 591 14.63 25.00 -16.70
CA ASN A 591 13.45 24.15 -16.87
C ASN A 591 13.25 23.78 -18.35
N LEU A 592 13.42 22.49 -18.65
CA LEU A 592 13.09 21.91 -19.96
C LEU A 592 11.83 21.04 -19.90
N GLY A 593 11.35 20.71 -18.71
CA GLY A 593 10.25 19.78 -18.46
C GLY A 593 8.94 20.49 -18.10
N VAL A 594 8.15 19.90 -17.19
CA VAL A 594 6.87 20.46 -16.73
C VAL A 594 6.92 20.73 -15.23
N ILE A 595 6.68 21.98 -14.82
CA ILE A 595 6.58 22.36 -13.42
C ILE A 595 5.18 22.89 -13.15
N THR A 596 4.46 22.26 -12.22
CA THR A 596 3.12 22.63 -11.79
C THR A 596 3.14 23.00 -10.31
N VAL A 597 2.86 24.27 -10.03
CA VAL A 597 2.80 24.86 -8.69
C VAL A 597 1.37 25.28 -8.42
N PRO A 598 0.73 24.87 -7.30
CA PRO A 598 -0.66 25.21 -7.07
C PRO A 598 -0.88 26.68 -6.67
N TYR A 599 0.14 27.35 -6.13
CA TYR A 599 0.03 28.75 -5.68
C TYR A 599 1.12 29.62 -6.32
N ASP A 600 2.10 30.08 -5.55
CA ASP A 600 3.10 31.05 -5.98
C ASP A 600 4.42 30.38 -6.43
N CYS A 601 4.96 30.86 -7.55
CA CYS A 601 6.34 30.61 -7.96
C CYS A 601 7.11 31.93 -7.93
N THR A 602 8.00 32.12 -6.94
CA THR A 602 8.66 33.41 -6.65
C THR A 602 10.19 33.42 -6.86
N LEU A 603 10.71 32.57 -7.77
CA LEU A 603 12.14 32.36 -7.98
C LEU A 603 12.95 33.66 -8.19
N GLY A 604 13.88 33.95 -7.28
CA GLY A 604 14.78 35.10 -7.35
C GLY A 604 14.16 36.42 -6.89
N SER A 605 12.83 36.52 -6.89
CA SER A 605 12.09 37.67 -6.32
C SER A 605 11.92 37.58 -4.80
N ASP A 606 12.04 36.36 -4.28
CA ASP A 606 11.96 35.93 -2.88
C ASP A 606 13.24 36.16 -2.05
N ARG A 607 14.20 36.90 -2.59
CA ARG A 607 15.54 37.08 -2.03
C ARG A 607 16.13 38.44 -2.39
N ALA A 608 17.13 38.89 -1.62
CA ALA A 608 17.74 40.21 -1.81
C ALA A 608 18.40 40.35 -3.19
N THR A 609 19.18 39.34 -3.59
CA THR A 609 19.92 39.30 -4.85
C THR A 609 19.20 38.42 -5.88
N PRO A 610 18.91 38.93 -7.09
CA PRO A 610 18.31 38.12 -8.14
C PRO A 610 19.18 36.91 -8.49
N ILE A 611 18.57 35.85 -9.03
CA ILE A 611 19.34 34.71 -9.55
C ILE A 611 20.09 35.13 -10.82
N ALA A 612 21.25 34.54 -11.09
CA ALA A 612 22.04 34.90 -12.27
C ALA A 612 21.31 34.57 -13.57
N THR A 613 20.79 33.34 -13.69
CA THR A 613 20.12 32.88 -14.91
C THR A 613 18.83 32.14 -14.60
N PHE A 614 17.78 32.53 -15.31
CA PHE A 614 16.55 31.77 -15.44
C PHE A 614 16.35 31.39 -16.91
N PHE A 615 16.34 30.09 -17.21
CA PHE A 615 16.06 29.56 -18.54
C PHE A 615 14.85 28.62 -18.48
N ASN A 616 13.79 28.95 -19.23
CA ASN A 616 12.64 28.09 -19.40
C ASN A 616 12.42 27.76 -20.88
N ALA A 617 12.54 26.48 -21.25
CA ALA A 617 12.12 25.95 -22.55
C ALA A 617 10.97 24.94 -22.43
N GLY A 618 10.60 24.58 -21.19
CA GLY A 618 9.49 23.68 -20.87
C GLY A 618 8.19 24.42 -20.56
N LYS A 619 7.37 23.83 -19.69
CA LYS A 619 6.13 24.41 -19.17
C LYS A 619 6.28 24.73 -17.68
N LEU A 620 5.93 25.95 -17.28
CA LEU A 620 5.78 26.39 -15.90
C LEU A 620 4.35 26.86 -15.70
N VAL A 621 3.62 26.23 -14.80
CA VAL A 621 2.24 26.59 -14.42
C VAL A 621 2.19 26.94 -12.95
N ALA A 622 1.66 28.10 -12.62
CA ALA A 622 1.37 28.51 -11.24
C ALA A 622 0.14 29.40 -11.19
N ASN A 623 -0.48 29.65 -10.04
CA ASN A 623 -1.50 30.70 -9.94
C ASN A 623 -0.86 32.08 -10.12
N ASN A 624 0.37 32.23 -9.63
CA ASN A 624 1.15 33.44 -9.74
C ASN A 624 2.62 33.11 -10.00
N ILE A 625 3.24 33.83 -10.94
CA ILE A 625 4.64 33.65 -11.35
C ILE A 625 5.36 35.00 -11.22
N SER A 626 6.35 35.05 -10.33
CA SER A 626 7.23 36.19 -10.11
C SER A 626 8.69 35.74 -10.19
N ILE A 627 9.39 36.14 -11.25
CA ILE A 627 10.77 35.73 -11.50
C ILE A 627 11.66 36.96 -11.55
N ARG A 628 12.78 36.93 -10.82
CA ARG A 628 13.79 38.00 -10.85
C ARG A 628 15.17 37.41 -11.11
N ALA A 629 15.68 37.63 -12.32
CA ALA A 629 16.98 37.14 -12.77
C ALA A 629 17.79 38.23 -13.47
N THR A 630 19.13 38.11 -13.49
CA THR A 630 20.01 38.98 -14.28
C THR A 630 19.93 38.66 -15.77
N ASP A 631 19.92 37.37 -16.11
CA ASP A 631 19.63 36.86 -17.45
C ASP A 631 18.33 36.04 -17.40
N TYR A 632 17.33 36.46 -18.16
CA TYR A 632 16.03 35.80 -18.26
C TYR A 632 15.78 35.39 -19.70
N GLN A 633 15.60 34.09 -19.91
CA GLN A 633 15.31 33.50 -21.21
C GLN A 633 14.11 32.58 -21.09
N ASN A 634 13.10 32.79 -21.94
CA ASN A 634 11.94 31.92 -22.02
C ASN A 634 11.63 31.60 -23.49
N THR A 635 11.77 30.34 -23.87
CA THR A 635 11.36 29.79 -25.16
C THR A 635 10.19 28.82 -25.04
N GLY A 636 9.79 28.50 -23.81
CA GLY A 636 8.66 27.62 -23.48
C GLY A 636 7.41 28.39 -23.06
N THR A 637 6.61 27.79 -22.17
CA THR A 637 5.36 28.37 -21.68
C THR A 637 5.45 28.70 -20.19
N ASN A 638 5.13 29.95 -19.83
CA ASN A 638 4.79 30.34 -18.46
C ASN A 638 3.30 30.67 -18.42
N GLN A 639 2.52 29.89 -17.68
CA GLN A 639 1.06 30.00 -17.63
C GLN A 639 0.61 30.30 -16.20
N THR A 640 -0.17 31.37 -16.04
CA THR A 640 -0.92 31.60 -14.81
C THR A 640 -2.25 30.86 -14.87
N ALA A 641 -2.54 30.00 -13.90
CA ALA A 641 -3.86 29.38 -13.72
C ALA A 641 -4.73 30.33 -12.89
N GLY A 642 -5.59 31.09 -13.56
CA GLY A 642 -6.56 32.00 -12.93
C GLY A 642 -7.90 31.33 -12.70
#